data_AF-A0A960WQ82-F1
#
_entry.id   AF-A0A960WQ82-F1
#
_cell.length_a   1.000
_cell.length_b   1.000
_cell.length_c   1.000
_cell.angle_alpha   90.00
_cell.angle_beta   90.00
_cell.angle_gamma   90.00
#
_symmetry.space_group_name_H-M   'P 1'
#
loop_
_entity.id
_entity.type
_entity.pdbx_description
1 polymer ?
#
loop_
_entity_poly.entity_id
_entity_poly.type
_entity_poly.pdbx_seq_one_letter_code
_entity_poly.pdbx_strand_id
1 'polypeptide(L)'
;MLGLPPVSFGNPQGPSVRQGQVRIRGSEGRLVIRQQSQRAVIDWDSFSIGVDELTKFRQPGAAAAVLNRVRGDSASRIEGMLRANGQVYLLNPNGILIGPNGSVDVAGFVASTLETDDSRFMRGGNQRFAGTSDAAIINLGSISALDGDVVLMAGSVLNEGTIRAPRGTAALAAGNDILLSESGSERVFVRGSGGSPKTAGVTNTGEIEANIAELKAHGGNVYGMAVKNEGRVAATGVTRNGGQIFLSAGGGKVRSTGTLTARKENGSGGRIAVDSGKDGGRTEIGGTVDASGPKGAGGEIVILGREIEVFDGTLILNDGATMGGKTYIGGGDQGGNPALANAEHVVIGRDTLLSARALESGQGGRVIVYASDRLDFGGKLSVAGSAGGHGGFAELSGARELFVGNLGEQVDLGAAHGPAGTLLLDPIDVSVISGINNGVVAGTSITDGSIVNFLSSTGNLIINTSGTGGSGDITLAGNTNISWSSANSLSFIADRDFLLSANALIESSGSGSFSVSAARAIQLLPNSAVRVKDGSLTLAANDQSTPTSGTFAGVKVDGASVESTGAGIVSVSGRGGDTDDDNIGVLVTGGGRIVGGDSATHFVSGTGGAAPGIGNDGIRVIGSGSEISSNGGNLVLQGTGGGSGTTSGMNSGVFVNNGGLITTGSGGNLDITGAGGSGGGDNHKGVWVSQAVLVPGTITSGGGAVTISGTGGGTGPGTNNQGVMVAGSNALISTGGVSLTITAAGGANSLTDALSNSGTISTQGNEPITLVTDGFDNQSGNVSSGTGTTLIRPRTADFSVSLGGADVAGVALGLTDTELDRVSAGLLEIGNASTGMIVVNAPITHGNDLSLVSGMNVTIGQSVTMDANKSFSVNTVDEADGSILLSSANAQLSATGSGTVTLVAARNLTLTNGSGISTTNGNLVISANAAGTATGGFSGIWLDGATVTTGDGSIFLTGKGGNDVATSGNHGVRVLGGTQVSSTGSGSVMINGQGGLGTIGNTGISIVGAGTSVRTSSGLLQVVGTGAPGAVDNDNDGISVNAGALVESTGGNVLVQGTAGGGTSGRNGIAVLGAGTTVRSEYGTVTLEGTGGSSNLVSNIGVGLYG
;
A
#
# COMPACT_ATOMS: atom_id res chain seq x y z
N MET A 1 16.54 -92.63 56.51
CA MET A 1 16.03 -91.35 57.03
C MET A 1 17.12 -90.31 56.79
N LEU A 2 17.05 -89.59 55.67
CA LEU A 2 17.91 -88.46 55.31
C LEU A 2 16.98 -87.49 54.57
N GLY A 3 16.80 -86.31 55.14
CA GLY A 3 15.74 -85.36 54.78
C GLY A 3 15.92 -84.79 53.38
N LEU A 4 14.83 -84.79 52.61
CA LEU A 4 14.70 -84.04 51.37
C LEU A 4 14.91 -82.54 51.66
N PRO A 5 15.60 -81.79 50.78
CA PRO A 5 15.75 -80.35 50.91
C PRO A 5 14.38 -79.66 50.74
N PRO A 6 14.10 -78.56 51.46
CA PRO A 6 12.87 -77.81 51.26
C PRO A 6 12.87 -77.19 49.85
N VAL A 7 11.74 -77.35 49.16
CA VAL A 7 11.47 -76.68 47.88
C VAL A 7 11.48 -75.17 48.15
N SER A 8 12.46 -74.46 47.59
CA SER A 8 12.53 -73.00 47.68
C SER A 8 11.39 -72.39 46.88
N PHE A 9 10.43 -71.76 47.56
CA PHE A 9 9.30 -71.07 46.93
C PHE A 9 9.75 -69.80 46.22
N GLY A 10 9.22 -69.55 45.01
CA GLY A 10 9.59 -68.39 44.20
C GLY A 10 8.81 -67.11 44.53
N ASN A 11 7.70 -67.20 45.28
CA ASN A 11 6.85 -66.07 45.69
C ASN A 11 7.55 -65.11 46.68
N PRO A 12 7.07 -63.86 46.87
CA PRO A 12 7.69 -62.88 47.78
C PRO A 12 7.88 -63.39 49.22
N GLN A 13 9.03 -63.10 49.83
CA GLN A 13 9.47 -63.61 51.14
C GLN A 13 9.80 -62.50 52.14
N GLY A 14 9.63 -62.80 53.43
CA GLY A 14 9.98 -61.92 54.54
C GLY A 14 9.17 -60.61 54.61
N PRO A 15 7.82 -60.63 54.57
CA PRO A 15 7.04 -59.40 54.62
C PRO A 15 7.10 -58.71 55.99
N SER A 16 7.30 -57.40 55.96
CA SER A 16 7.20 -56.48 57.09
C SER A 16 6.29 -55.32 56.73
N VAL A 17 5.06 -55.31 57.26
CA VAL A 17 4.10 -54.23 57.02
C VAL A 17 4.52 -53.00 57.82
N ARG A 18 4.96 -51.94 57.13
CA ARG A 18 5.45 -50.68 57.74
C ARG A 18 4.31 -49.71 58.02
N GLN A 19 3.38 -49.56 57.09
CA GLN A 19 2.23 -48.64 57.19
C GLN A 19 0.98 -49.23 56.52
N GLY A 20 -0.21 -48.85 57.01
CA GLY A 20 -1.50 -49.34 56.49
C GLY A 20 -1.96 -50.67 57.10
N GLN A 21 -3.08 -51.20 56.62
CA GLN A 21 -3.69 -52.45 57.08
C GLN A 21 -3.63 -53.51 55.98
N VAL A 22 -2.79 -54.53 56.18
CA VAL A 22 -2.57 -55.61 55.20
C VAL A 22 -2.57 -56.97 55.90
N ARG A 23 -3.23 -57.96 55.28
CA ARG A 23 -3.18 -59.38 55.67
C ARG A 23 -2.60 -60.22 54.55
N ILE A 24 -1.56 -61.00 54.84
CA ILE A 24 -0.84 -61.81 53.86
C ILE A 24 -1.14 -63.29 54.13
N ARG A 25 -1.52 -64.04 53.09
CA ARG A 25 -1.77 -65.48 53.16
C ARG A 25 -1.08 -66.19 52.00
N GLY A 26 -0.11 -67.05 52.30
CA GLY A 26 0.54 -67.93 51.31
C GLY A 26 -0.05 -69.34 51.31
N SER A 27 -0.10 -69.95 50.13
CA SER A 27 -0.28 -71.39 49.89
C SER A 27 0.73 -71.83 48.81
N GLU A 28 0.84 -73.13 48.54
CA GLU A 28 1.74 -73.65 47.50
C GLU A 28 1.48 -72.95 46.15
N GLY A 29 2.54 -72.37 45.58
CA GLY A 29 2.52 -71.62 44.32
C GLY A 29 1.68 -70.32 44.31
N ARG A 30 1.06 -69.91 45.42
CA ARG A 30 0.13 -68.76 45.42
C ARG A 30 0.20 -67.91 46.69
N LEU A 31 0.41 -66.61 46.52
CA LEU A 31 0.38 -65.60 47.57
C LEU A 31 -0.81 -64.65 47.40
N VAL A 32 -1.65 -64.49 48.42
CA VAL A 32 -2.77 -63.54 48.41
C VAL A 32 -2.60 -62.49 49.49
N ILE A 33 -2.54 -61.23 49.08
CA ILE A 33 -2.33 -60.07 49.94
C ILE A 33 -3.62 -59.25 49.97
N ARG A 34 -4.28 -59.18 51.12
CA ARG A 34 -5.52 -58.43 51.32
C ARG A 34 -5.22 -57.13 52.03
N GLN A 35 -5.25 -56.02 51.29
CA GLN A 35 -5.13 -54.68 51.81
C GLN A 35 -6.52 -54.15 52.20
N GLN A 36 -6.62 -53.49 53.35
CA GLN A 36 -7.86 -52.89 53.85
C GLN A 36 -7.79 -51.35 53.90
N SER A 37 -6.59 -50.76 54.01
CA SER A 37 -6.39 -49.31 53.95
C SER A 37 -6.26 -48.80 52.52
N GLN A 38 -6.51 -47.51 52.28
CA GLN A 38 -6.37 -46.93 50.93
C GLN A 38 -4.93 -46.95 50.40
N ARG A 39 -3.95 -46.78 51.30
CA ARG A 39 -2.52 -46.91 51.00
C ARG A 39 -1.85 -47.81 52.04
N ALA A 40 -0.84 -48.58 51.63
CA ALA A 40 -0.04 -49.43 52.51
C ALA A 40 1.40 -49.55 52.03
N VAL A 41 2.33 -49.74 52.96
CA VAL A 41 3.77 -49.95 52.70
C VAL A 41 4.19 -51.28 53.31
N ILE A 42 4.82 -52.14 52.51
CA ILE A 42 5.33 -53.45 52.90
C ILE A 42 6.80 -53.53 52.47
N ASP A 43 7.69 -53.72 53.42
CA ASP A 43 9.09 -54.07 53.16
C ASP A 43 9.19 -55.61 53.00
N TRP A 44 10.03 -56.09 52.10
CA TRP A 44 10.24 -57.52 51.80
C TRP A 44 11.73 -57.86 51.78
N ASP A 45 12.11 -59.05 52.24
CA ASP A 45 13.49 -59.54 52.07
C ASP A 45 13.79 -59.83 50.59
N SER A 46 12.83 -60.45 49.90
CA SER A 46 12.86 -60.62 48.44
C SER A 46 11.44 -60.60 47.86
N PHE A 47 11.31 -60.12 46.62
CA PHE A 47 10.04 -60.10 45.89
C PHE A 47 10.25 -60.67 44.50
N SER A 48 10.03 -61.98 44.35
CA SER A 48 10.05 -62.69 43.07
C SER A 48 8.75 -63.49 42.92
N ILE A 49 8.45 -63.96 41.72
CA ILE A 49 7.32 -64.85 41.41
C ILE A 49 7.83 -65.86 40.38
N GLY A 50 7.95 -67.13 40.74
CA GLY A 50 8.42 -68.18 39.85
C GLY A 50 7.42 -68.52 38.73
N VAL A 51 7.86 -69.31 37.75
CA VAL A 51 7.00 -69.85 36.68
C VAL A 51 5.82 -70.58 37.32
N ASP A 52 4.63 -70.40 36.75
CA ASP A 52 3.34 -70.95 37.23
C ASP A 52 2.87 -70.47 38.62
N GLU A 53 3.60 -69.56 39.27
CA GLU A 53 3.19 -68.99 40.55
C GLU A 53 2.31 -67.73 40.39
N LEU A 54 1.47 -67.45 41.40
CA LEU A 54 0.58 -66.28 41.43
C LEU A 54 0.73 -65.47 42.72
N THR A 55 1.13 -64.21 42.61
CA THR A 55 0.92 -63.20 43.67
C THR A 55 -0.29 -62.33 43.33
N LYS A 56 -1.27 -62.27 44.24
CA LYS A 56 -2.52 -61.52 44.05
C LYS A 56 -2.79 -60.53 45.18
N PHE A 57 -2.86 -59.24 44.84
CA PHE A 57 -3.34 -58.18 45.73
C PHE A 57 -4.86 -58.03 45.59
N ARG A 58 -5.57 -58.01 46.73
CA ARG A 58 -6.97 -57.61 46.85
C ARG A 58 -7.04 -56.34 47.68
N GLN A 59 -7.30 -55.22 47.03
CA GLN A 59 -7.28 -53.87 47.60
C GLN A 59 -8.72 -53.31 47.67
N PRO A 60 -8.98 -52.23 48.44
CA PRO A 60 -10.31 -51.63 48.55
C PRO A 60 -10.95 -51.20 47.21
N GLY A 61 -10.14 -50.82 46.21
CA GLY A 61 -10.61 -50.45 44.87
C GLY A 61 -9.45 -50.08 43.95
N ALA A 62 -9.76 -49.66 42.71
CA ALA A 62 -8.78 -49.33 41.67
C ALA A 62 -7.82 -48.18 42.07
N ALA A 63 -8.29 -47.23 42.88
CA ALA A 63 -7.49 -46.10 43.36
C ALA A 63 -6.64 -46.42 44.61
N ALA A 64 -6.77 -47.62 45.20
CA ALA A 64 -5.96 -48.00 46.35
C ALA A 64 -4.56 -48.42 45.89
N ALA A 65 -3.52 -48.03 46.64
CA ALA A 65 -2.12 -48.30 46.26
C ALA A 65 -1.37 -49.07 47.35
N VAL A 66 -0.49 -50.00 46.96
CA VAL A 66 0.46 -50.65 47.86
C VAL A 66 1.89 -50.41 47.38
N LEU A 67 2.79 -50.03 48.29
CA LEU A 67 4.22 -49.94 48.05
C LEU A 67 4.92 -51.17 48.61
N ASN A 68 5.51 -51.96 47.73
CA ASN A 68 6.34 -53.12 48.04
C ASN A 68 7.79 -52.73 47.85
N ARG A 69 8.57 -52.67 48.93
CA ARG A 69 9.98 -52.28 48.89
C ARG A 69 10.87 -53.47 49.27
N VAL A 70 11.80 -53.85 48.41
CA VAL A 70 12.76 -54.92 48.69
C VAL A 70 13.95 -54.36 49.47
N ARG A 71 14.30 -55.02 50.59
CA ARG A 71 15.40 -54.63 51.49
C ARG A 71 16.61 -55.57 51.43
N GLY A 72 16.43 -56.79 50.91
CA GLY A 72 17.53 -57.73 50.70
C GLY A 72 18.30 -57.46 49.41
N ASP A 73 19.32 -58.28 49.14
CA ASP A 73 20.31 -58.04 48.08
C ASP A 73 19.94 -58.69 46.72
N SER A 74 18.72 -59.21 46.57
CA SER A 74 18.29 -59.94 45.38
C SER A 74 17.39 -59.10 44.47
N ALA A 75 17.67 -59.15 43.16
CA ALA A 75 16.79 -58.60 42.13
C ALA A 75 15.43 -59.30 42.12
N SER A 76 14.38 -58.57 41.76
CA SER A 76 13.02 -59.10 41.61
C SER A 76 12.88 -59.81 40.28
N ARG A 77 12.53 -61.11 40.28
CA ARG A 77 12.26 -61.89 39.06
C ARG A 77 10.79 -62.28 39.02
N ILE A 78 10.04 -61.71 38.08
CA ILE A 78 8.63 -61.97 37.84
C ILE A 78 8.50 -62.87 36.61
N GLU A 79 8.56 -64.17 36.83
CA GLU A 79 8.44 -65.22 35.81
C GLU A 79 7.02 -65.81 35.75
N GLY A 80 6.21 -65.60 36.80
CA GLY A 80 4.80 -65.99 36.90
C GLY A 80 3.82 -64.81 36.84
N MET A 81 2.70 -64.91 37.56
CA MET A 81 1.61 -63.92 37.50
C MET A 81 1.56 -62.99 38.72
N LEU A 82 1.55 -61.68 38.48
CA LEU A 82 1.21 -60.64 39.46
C LEU A 82 -0.15 -60.05 39.11
N ARG A 83 -1.15 -60.18 40.01
CA ARG A 83 -2.50 -59.63 39.80
C ARG A 83 -2.93 -58.67 40.89
N ALA A 84 -3.58 -57.57 40.53
CA ALA A 84 -4.18 -56.64 41.50
C ALA A 84 -5.43 -55.95 40.97
N ASN A 85 -6.40 -55.65 41.84
CA ASN A 85 -7.53 -54.79 41.49
C ASN A 85 -7.31 -53.31 41.82
N GLY A 86 -6.13 -52.95 42.32
CA GLY A 86 -5.67 -51.58 42.60
C GLY A 86 -4.25 -51.37 42.07
N GLN A 87 -3.58 -50.33 42.55
CA GLN A 87 -2.23 -49.94 42.13
C GLN A 87 -1.16 -50.68 42.93
N VAL A 88 -0.12 -51.16 42.24
CA VAL A 88 1.04 -51.85 42.83
C VAL A 88 2.31 -51.09 42.51
N TYR A 89 3.02 -50.66 43.55
CA TYR A 89 4.36 -50.09 43.48
C TYR A 89 5.36 -51.19 43.90
N LEU A 90 6.37 -51.46 43.09
CA LEU A 90 7.46 -52.39 43.37
C LEU A 90 8.79 -51.65 43.27
N LEU A 91 9.43 -51.44 44.42
CA LEU A 91 10.72 -50.78 44.52
C LEU A 91 11.79 -51.82 44.86
N ASN A 92 12.80 -51.96 44.00
CA ASN A 92 13.93 -52.83 44.25
C ASN A 92 15.23 -52.23 43.67
N PRO A 93 16.11 -51.64 44.50
CA PRO A 93 17.38 -51.07 44.06
C PRO A 93 18.32 -52.06 43.36
N ASN A 94 18.13 -53.38 43.52
CA ASN A 94 18.92 -54.42 42.88
C ASN A 94 18.47 -54.76 41.45
N GLY A 95 17.35 -54.20 40.99
CA GLY A 95 16.78 -54.44 39.66
C GLY A 95 15.51 -55.28 39.65
N ILE A 96 14.76 -55.18 38.55
CA ILE A 96 13.48 -55.86 38.35
C ILE A 96 13.45 -56.45 36.94
N LEU A 97 13.25 -57.76 36.84
CA LEU A 97 13.07 -58.51 35.60
C LEU A 97 11.64 -59.06 35.54
N ILE A 98 10.90 -58.73 34.49
CA ILE A 98 9.68 -59.45 34.09
C ILE A 98 10.12 -60.40 32.98
N GLY A 99 10.17 -61.70 33.27
CA GLY A 99 10.65 -62.70 32.33
C GLY A 99 9.67 -62.98 31.20
N PRO A 100 10.03 -63.79 30.19
CA PRO A 100 9.19 -64.03 29.00
C PRO A 100 7.81 -64.61 29.31
N ASN A 101 7.68 -65.39 30.40
CA ASN A 101 6.42 -65.94 30.89
C ASN A 101 5.72 -65.04 31.93
N GLY A 102 6.40 -63.97 32.36
CA GLY A 102 5.94 -63.04 33.39
C GLY A 102 4.73 -62.24 32.92
N SER A 103 3.70 -62.17 33.76
CA SER A 103 2.47 -61.42 33.49
C SER A 103 2.08 -60.56 34.67
N VAL A 104 2.03 -59.24 34.47
CA VAL A 104 1.56 -58.25 35.45
C VAL A 104 0.22 -57.68 34.97
N ASP A 105 -0.85 -57.92 35.71
CA ASP A 105 -2.22 -57.48 35.40
C ASP A 105 -2.84 -56.76 36.61
N VAL A 106 -2.83 -55.43 36.58
CA VAL A 106 -3.13 -54.57 37.73
C VAL A 106 -3.98 -53.36 37.33
N ALA A 107 -4.53 -52.61 38.30
CA ALA A 107 -5.19 -51.33 37.97
C ALA A 107 -4.19 -50.19 37.69
N GLY A 108 -2.96 -50.32 38.19
CA GLY A 108 -1.83 -49.45 37.87
C GLY A 108 -0.53 -50.06 38.40
N PHE A 109 0.57 -49.89 37.68
CA PHE A 109 1.86 -50.47 38.02
C PHE A 109 2.96 -49.40 38.07
N VAL A 110 3.70 -49.33 39.16
CA VAL A 110 4.90 -48.48 39.26
C VAL A 110 6.07 -49.35 39.71
N ALA A 111 7.03 -49.58 38.83
CA ALA A 111 8.25 -50.29 39.16
C ALA A 111 9.42 -49.30 39.24
N SER A 112 10.25 -49.39 40.27
CA SER A 112 11.42 -48.53 40.37
C SER A 112 12.64 -49.18 41.01
N THR A 113 13.84 -48.82 40.54
CA THR A 113 15.10 -49.08 41.27
C THR A 113 15.50 -47.91 42.17
N LEU A 114 14.75 -46.81 42.12
CA LEU A 114 14.91 -45.63 42.95
C LEU A 114 13.97 -45.69 44.16
N GLU A 115 14.26 -44.88 45.17
CA GLU A 115 13.53 -44.87 46.42
C GLU A 115 12.58 -43.67 46.53
N THR A 116 11.48 -43.85 47.28
CA THR A 116 10.56 -42.78 47.68
C THR A 116 10.26 -42.87 49.17
N ASP A 117 9.97 -41.73 49.81
CA ASP A 117 9.65 -41.66 51.23
C ASP A 117 8.25 -42.22 51.55
N ASP A 118 8.13 -43.03 52.61
CA ASP A 118 6.85 -43.58 53.06
C ASP A 118 5.81 -42.48 53.33
N SER A 119 6.24 -41.39 53.99
CA SER A 119 5.34 -40.28 54.34
C SER A 119 4.82 -39.54 53.10
N ARG A 120 5.58 -39.54 52.00
CA ARG A 120 5.18 -38.93 50.73
C ARG A 120 4.22 -39.86 49.99
N PHE A 121 4.57 -41.14 49.91
CA PHE A 121 3.70 -42.16 49.31
C PHE A 121 2.33 -42.20 49.98
N MET A 122 2.29 -42.15 51.31
CA MET A 122 1.05 -42.22 52.08
C MET A 122 0.18 -40.96 51.96
N ARG A 123 0.78 -39.79 51.68
CA ARG A 123 0.05 -38.55 51.40
C ARG A 123 -0.62 -38.53 50.02
N GLY A 124 -0.14 -39.32 49.06
CA GLY A 124 -0.58 -39.21 47.66
C GLY A 124 0.00 -37.97 46.97
N GLY A 125 -0.53 -37.58 45.80
CA GLY A 125 0.05 -36.48 45.03
C GLY A 125 1.33 -36.87 44.30
N ASN A 126 2.07 -35.85 43.85
CA ASN A 126 3.32 -36.00 43.12
C ASN A 126 4.39 -36.73 43.96
N GLN A 127 5.01 -37.75 43.37
CA GLN A 127 6.00 -38.60 44.01
C GLN A 127 7.38 -38.32 43.43
N ARG A 128 8.40 -38.12 44.28
CA ARG A 128 9.80 -38.02 43.83
C ARG A 128 10.48 -39.34 44.14
N PHE A 129 11.13 -39.89 43.14
CA PHE A 129 11.93 -41.10 43.20
C PHE A 129 13.38 -40.69 43.01
N ALA A 130 14.25 -41.00 43.97
CA ALA A 130 15.65 -40.67 43.90
C ALA A 130 16.53 -41.80 44.44
N GLY A 131 17.73 -41.95 43.89
CA GLY A 131 18.65 -43.01 44.29
C GLY A 131 19.88 -43.04 43.40
N THR A 132 20.89 -43.81 43.83
CA THR A 132 22.16 -43.99 43.12
C THR A 132 22.28 -45.39 42.50
N SER A 133 21.16 -46.10 42.32
CA SER A 133 21.17 -47.45 41.73
C SER A 133 21.44 -47.39 40.23
N ASP A 134 22.42 -48.18 39.78
CA ASP A 134 22.69 -48.43 38.36
C ASP A 134 21.92 -49.65 37.81
N ALA A 135 21.08 -50.29 38.63
CA ALA A 135 20.34 -51.48 38.24
C ALA A 135 19.26 -51.15 37.20
N ALA A 136 18.93 -52.16 36.38
CA ALA A 136 17.97 -52.04 35.30
C ALA A 136 16.59 -52.58 35.67
N ILE A 137 15.56 -52.05 35.00
CA ILE A 137 14.26 -52.70 34.85
C ILE A 137 14.21 -53.29 33.44
N ILE A 138 13.97 -54.60 33.33
CA ILE A 138 13.88 -55.33 32.07
C ILE A 138 12.51 -55.99 31.97
N ASN A 139 11.74 -55.66 30.93
CA ASN A 139 10.48 -56.33 30.61
C ASN A 139 10.65 -57.19 29.34
N LEU A 140 10.58 -58.50 29.50
CA LEU A 140 10.49 -59.50 28.42
C LEU A 140 9.08 -60.10 28.31
N GLY A 141 8.22 -59.88 29.30
CA GLY A 141 6.89 -60.46 29.42
C GLY A 141 5.77 -59.48 29.06
N SER A 142 4.66 -59.52 29.80
CA SER A 142 3.50 -58.65 29.59
C SER A 142 3.12 -57.86 30.84
N ILE A 143 2.96 -56.55 30.70
CA ILE A 143 2.47 -55.64 31.73
C ILE A 143 1.20 -54.95 31.23
N SER A 144 0.11 -55.08 31.98
CA SER A 144 -1.21 -54.54 31.62
C SER A 144 -1.83 -53.77 32.78
N ALA A 145 -2.25 -52.53 32.50
CA ALA A 145 -3.07 -51.68 33.36
C ALA A 145 -4.11 -50.92 32.52
N LEU A 146 -5.25 -51.56 32.24
CA LEU A 146 -6.20 -51.07 31.22
C LEU A 146 -6.75 -49.66 31.48
N ASP A 147 -7.00 -49.33 32.74
CA ASP A 147 -7.61 -48.07 33.19
C ASP A 147 -6.67 -47.21 34.04
N GLY A 148 -5.37 -47.51 34.06
CA GLY A 148 -4.39 -46.76 34.84
C GLY A 148 -3.00 -46.80 34.23
N ASP A 149 -2.02 -46.29 34.98
CA ASP A 149 -0.68 -46.09 34.44
C ASP A 149 0.24 -47.29 34.65
N VAL A 150 1.18 -47.47 33.72
CA VAL A 150 2.39 -48.29 33.89
C VAL A 150 3.60 -47.37 33.87
N VAL A 151 4.33 -47.27 34.98
CA VAL A 151 5.49 -46.39 35.13
C VAL A 151 6.71 -47.20 35.56
N LEU A 152 7.76 -47.22 34.74
CA LEU A 152 9.03 -47.90 35.01
C LEU A 152 10.13 -46.85 35.18
N MET A 153 10.79 -46.81 36.34
CA MET A 153 11.77 -45.77 36.70
C MET A 153 13.07 -46.38 37.23
N ALA A 154 14.17 -46.28 36.51
CA ALA A 154 15.43 -46.91 36.92
C ALA A 154 16.67 -46.15 36.45
N GLY A 155 17.86 -46.67 36.76
CA GLY A 155 19.09 -46.25 36.11
C GLY A 155 19.03 -46.56 34.61
N SER A 156 18.57 -47.76 34.23
CA SER A 156 18.31 -48.15 32.83
C SER A 156 16.98 -48.90 32.72
N VAL A 157 16.21 -48.66 31.66
CA VAL A 157 14.93 -49.34 31.40
C VAL A 157 14.97 -49.99 30.02
N LEU A 158 14.70 -51.30 29.95
CA LEU A 158 14.62 -52.08 28.71
C LEU A 158 13.23 -52.72 28.58
N ASN A 159 12.55 -52.48 27.47
CA ASN A 159 11.31 -53.16 27.11
C ASN A 159 11.49 -53.92 25.79
N GLU A 160 11.46 -55.25 25.87
CA GLU A 160 11.37 -56.15 24.70
C GLU A 160 10.01 -56.88 24.64
N GLY A 161 9.26 -56.88 25.75
CA GLY A 161 7.92 -57.43 25.86
C GLY A 161 6.81 -56.45 25.50
N THR A 162 5.66 -56.59 26.14
CA THR A 162 4.46 -55.75 25.91
C THR A 162 4.09 -54.93 27.14
N ILE A 163 3.75 -53.66 26.94
CA ILE A 163 3.18 -52.76 27.96
C ILE A 163 1.86 -52.21 27.41
N ARG A 164 0.75 -52.42 28.14
CA ARG A 164 -0.60 -51.99 27.73
C ARG A 164 -1.27 -51.13 28.80
N ALA A 165 -1.49 -49.86 28.49
CA ALA A 165 -2.20 -48.87 29.30
C ALA A 165 -3.19 -48.04 28.44
N PRO A 166 -4.13 -48.65 27.70
CA PRO A 166 -4.92 -47.99 26.66
C PRO A 166 -5.77 -46.79 27.11
N ARG A 167 -6.10 -46.67 28.41
CA ARG A 167 -6.76 -45.48 28.98
C ARG A 167 -5.89 -44.70 29.98
N GLY A 168 -4.62 -45.07 30.10
CA GLY A 168 -3.66 -44.47 31.01
C GLY A 168 -2.32 -44.16 30.33
N THR A 169 -1.30 -43.94 31.15
CA THR A 169 0.06 -43.59 30.69
C THR A 169 0.97 -44.80 30.76
N ALA A 170 1.74 -45.06 29.70
CA ALA A 170 2.90 -45.95 29.75
C ALA A 170 4.17 -45.11 29.74
N ALA A 171 4.86 -45.02 30.88
CA ALA A 171 6.04 -44.19 31.03
C ALA A 171 7.28 -45.01 31.43
N LEU A 172 8.35 -44.88 30.65
CA LEU A 172 9.66 -45.46 30.90
C LEU A 172 10.62 -44.29 31.14
N ALA A 173 11.23 -44.24 32.32
CA ALA A 173 12.11 -43.15 32.69
C ALA A 173 13.45 -43.64 33.25
N ALA A 174 14.53 -43.11 32.70
CA ALA A 174 15.90 -43.42 33.11
C ALA A 174 16.59 -42.20 33.74
N GLY A 175 17.08 -42.35 34.97
CA GLY A 175 17.77 -41.28 35.69
C GLY A 175 17.90 -41.57 37.18
N ASN A 176 18.48 -40.63 37.92
CA ASN A 176 18.73 -40.75 39.37
C ASN A 176 17.79 -39.87 40.24
N ASP A 177 17.05 -38.94 39.62
CA ASP A 177 16.05 -38.09 40.27
C ASP A 177 14.88 -37.89 39.31
N ILE A 178 13.76 -38.54 39.62
CA ILE A 178 12.57 -38.61 38.78
C ILE A 178 11.36 -38.13 39.58
N LEU A 179 10.63 -37.17 39.02
CA LEU A 179 9.34 -36.74 39.55
C LEU A 179 8.22 -37.41 38.75
N LEU A 180 7.36 -38.15 39.44
CA LEU A 180 6.09 -38.66 38.94
C LEU A 180 4.96 -37.73 39.38
N SER A 181 4.31 -37.09 38.41
CA SER A 181 3.11 -36.27 38.61
C SER A 181 1.87 -37.15 38.72
N GLU A 182 0.90 -36.72 39.53
CA GLU A 182 -0.42 -37.38 39.65
C GLU A 182 -1.38 -36.99 38.52
N SER A 183 -1.16 -35.83 37.90
CA SER A 183 -1.99 -35.30 36.81
C SER A 183 -1.17 -34.49 35.80
N GLY A 184 -1.76 -34.22 34.64
CA GLY A 184 -1.14 -33.47 33.54
C GLY A 184 -0.96 -34.31 32.29
N SER A 185 -0.55 -33.63 31.21
CA SER A 185 -0.26 -34.23 29.90
C SER A 185 1.03 -35.05 29.88
N GLU A 186 1.94 -34.76 30.81
CA GLU A 186 3.18 -35.49 31.04
C GLU A 186 3.22 -35.91 32.51
N ARG A 187 3.53 -37.18 32.75
CA ARG A 187 3.56 -37.81 34.07
C ARG A 187 4.95 -37.85 34.65
N VAL A 188 6.00 -37.95 33.83
CA VAL A 188 7.35 -38.19 34.34
C VAL A 188 8.32 -37.08 33.95
N PHE A 189 9.07 -36.56 34.92
CA PHE A 189 10.08 -35.52 34.71
C PHE A 189 11.41 -35.99 35.31
N VAL A 190 12.42 -36.16 34.48
CA VAL A 190 13.76 -36.57 34.91
C VAL A 190 14.63 -35.33 35.09
N ARG A 191 15.24 -35.17 36.27
CA ARG A 191 16.09 -34.00 36.58
C ARG A 191 17.56 -34.28 36.34
N GLY A 192 18.25 -33.30 35.78
CA GLY A 192 19.70 -33.26 35.73
C GLY A 192 20.32 -32.90 37.07
N SER A 193 20.80 -33.90 37.80
CA SER A 193 21.75 -33.68 38.87
C SER A 193 23.16 -34.03 38.36
N GLY A 194 24.18 -33.24 38.73
CA GLY A 194 25.57 -33.32 38.23
C GLY A 194 26.36 -34.59 38.59
N GLY A 195 25.70 -35.75 38.60
CA GLY A 195 26.24 -37.08 38.88
C GLY A 195 25.43 -38.18 38.19
N SER A 196 24.98 -37.94 36.94
CA SER A 196 24.24 -38.92 36.14
C SER A 196 24.98 -40.26 36.04
N PRO A 197 24.30 -41.41 36.16
CA PRO A 197 24.87 -42.71 35.82
C PRO A 197 25.49 -42.68 34.43
N LYS A 198 26.69 -43.26 34.24
CA LYS A 198 27.38 -43.32 32.94
C LYS A 198 26.58 -44.05 31.84
N THR A 199 25.50 -44.75 32.23
CA THR A 199 24.70 -45.68 31.42
C THR A 199 23.20 -45.40 31.49
N ALA A 200 22.76 -44.20 31.93
CA ALA A 200 21.33 -43.91 32.00
C ALA A 200 20.67 -43.96 30.62
N GLY A 201 19.67 -44.82 30.44
CA GLY A 201 19.01 -44.96 29.15
C GLY A 201 17.70 -45.75 29.16
N VAL A 202 16.82 -45.42 28.21
CA VAL A 202 15.58 -46.15 27.92
C VAL A 202 15.73 -46.83 26.56
N THR A 203 15.54 -48.14 26.50
CA THR A 203 15.50 -48.91 25.24
C THR A 203 14.15 -49.61 25.10
N ASN A 204 13.47 -49.41 23.97
CA ASN A 204 12.26 -50.12 23.59
C ASN A 204 12.46 -50.84 22.25
N THR A 205 12.48 -52.17 22.27
CA THR A 205 12.43 -53.03 21.08
C THR A 205 11.08 -53.77 20.96
N GLY A 206 10.30 -53.80 22.04
CA GLY A 206 8.97 -54.41 22.12
C GLY A 206 7.82 -53.46 21.77
N GLU A 207 6.65 -53.70 22.38
CA GLU A 207 5.41 -52.94 22.13
C GLU A 207 4.95 -52.15 23.36
N ILE A 208 4.57 -50.89 23.14
CA ILE A 208 3.91 -50.03 24.10
C ILE A 208 2.59 -49.52 23.48
N GLU A 209 1.46 -49.84 24.10
CA GLU A 209 0.13 -49.35 23.73
C GLU A 209 -0.45 -48.54 24.89
N ALA A 210 -0.73 -47.25 24.70
CA ALA A 210 -1.22 -46.38 25.78
C ALA A 210 -2.17 -45.26 25.31
N ASN A 211 -2.75 -44.49 26.23
CA ASN A 211 -3.37 -43.20 25.91
C ASN A 211 -2.30 -42.10 25.80
N ILE A 212 -1.28 -42.16 26.66
CA ILE A 212 -0.07 -41.33 26.64
C ILE A 212 1.14 -42.25 26.79
N ALA A 213 2.16 -42.10 25.94
CA ALA A 213 3.41 -42.84 26.06
C ALA A 213 4.59 -41.89 26.30
N GLU A 214 5.42 -42.17 27.29
CA GLU A 214 6.57 -41.35 27.67
C GLU A 214 7.84 -42.20 27.76
N LEU A 215 8.85 -41.92 26.95
CA LEU A 215 10.18 -42.52 27.05
C LEU A 215 11.16 -41.39 27.35
N LYS A 216 11.62 -41.30 28.58
CA LYS A 216 12.35 -40.13 29.08
C LYS A 216 13.66 -40.52 29.71
N ALA A 217 14.71 -39.80 29.40
CA ALA A 217 15.99 -39.91 30.09
C ALA A 217 16.55 -38.52 30.37
N HIS A 218 17.46 -38.41 31.34
CA HIS A 218 18.26 -37.21 31.53
C HIS A 218 19.70 -37.60 31.81
N GLY A 219 20.63 -37.03 31.06
CA GLY A 219 22.04 -37.38 31.17
C GLY A 219 22.38 -38.68 30.43
N GLY A 220 23.62 -38.70 29.97
CA GLY A 220 24.23 -39.63 29.02
C GLY A 220 25.40 -38.87 28.41
N ASN A 221 26.48 -39.54 28.01
CA ASN A 221 27.46 -38.87 27.16
C ASN A 221 26.72 -38.44 25.86
N VAL A 222 27.03 -37.28 25.27
CA VAL A 222 26.49 -36.92 23.94
C VAL A 222 26.75 -38.00 22.88
N TYR A 223 27.74 -38.87 23.13
CA TYR A 223 28.06 -40.06 22.32
C TYR A 223 27.27 -41.34 22.69
N GLY A 224 26.49 -41.37 23.77
CA GLY A 224 25.71 -42.52 24.25
C GLY A 224 24.20 -42.37 24.03
N MET A 225 23.49 -43.48 23.76
CA MET A 225 22.03 -43.48 23.56
C MET A 225 21.31 -43.29 24.89
N ALA A 226 20.57 -42.20 25.06
CA ALA A 226 19.76 -41.94 26.25
C ALA A 226 18.32 -42.44 26.07
N VAL A 227 17.75 -42.30 24.87
CA VAL A 227 16.49 -42.95 24.51
C VAL A 227 16.65 -43.64 23.16
N LYS A 228 16.35 -44.94 23.10
CA LYS A 228 16.41 -45.77 21.90
C LYS A 228 15.08 -46.50 21.70
N ASN A 229 14.37 -46.20 20.62
CA ASN A 229 13.15 -46.89 20.24
C ASN A 229 13.30 -47.59 18.88
N GLU A 230 13.34 -48.92 18.87
CA GLU A 230 13.34 -49.76 17.67
C GLU A 230 12.02 -50.54 17.51
N GLY A 231 11.21 -50.60 18.58
CA GLY A 231 9.91 -51.24 18.61
C GLY A 231 8.73 -50.33 18.25
N ARG A 232 7.53 -50.74 18.66
CA ARG A 232 6.27 -50.01 18.39
C ARG A 232 5.83 -49.25 19.64
N VAL A 233 5.53 -47.95 19.47
CA VAL A 233 4.87 -47.12 20.48
C VAL A 233 3.59 -46.55 19.87
N ALA A 234 2.45 -46.99 20.37
CA ALA A 234 1.13 -46.57 19.92
C ALA A 234 0.39 -45.86 21.05
N ALA A 235 0.14 -44.56 20.88
CA ALA A 235 -0.76 -43.77 21.71
C ALA A 235 -2.10 -43.61 21.00
N THR A 236 -2.99 -44.59 21.12
CA THR A 236 -4.30 -44.61 20.45
C THR A 236 -5.39 -44.77 21.52
N GLY A 237 -5.85 -43.64 22.08
CA GLY A 237 -6.64 -43.63 23.31
C GLY A 237 -8.02 -42.98 23.18
N VAL A 238 -8.95 -43.42 24.04
CA VAL A 238 -10.40 -43.08 24.11
C VAL A 238 -10.71 -41.78 24.86
N THR A 239 -9.85 -40.77 24.76
CA THR A 239 -10.13 -39.45 25.37
C THR A 239 -9.85 -38.32 24.40
N ARG A 240 -10.61 -37.21 24.49
CA ARG A 240 -10.43 -36.03 23.61
C ARG A 240 -9.01 -35.44 23.64
N ASN A 241 -8.31 -35.58 24.77
CA ASN A 241 -6.96 -35.07 24.99
C ASN A 241 -5.87 -36.17 24.91
N GLY A 242 -6.25 -37.41 24.61
CA GLY A 242 -5.35 -38.55 24.48
C GLY A 242 -4.62 -38.61 23.14
N GLY A 243 -3.77 -39.62 22.98
CA GLY A 243 -2.97 -39.83 21.77
C GLY A 243 -1.73 -38.95 21.77
N GLN A 244 -0.89 -39.08 22.80
CA GLN A 244 0.35 -38.32 22.94
C GLN A 244 1.55 -39.24 23.13
N ILE A 245 2.63 -38.99 22.42
CA ILE A 245 3.91 -39.67 22.56
C ILE A 245 4.99 -38.63 22.85
N PHE A 246 5.78 -38.86 23.89
CA PHE A 246 6.93 -38.03 24.25
C PHE A 246 8.18 -38.88 24.38
N LEU A 247 9.15 -38.66 23.48
CA LEU A 247 10.50 -39.20 23.62
C LEU A 247 11.42 -38.02 23.96
N SER A 248 12.03 -38.02 25.14
CA SER A 248 12.92 -36.91 25.51
C SER A 248 14.20 -37.36 26.21
N ALA A 249 15.30 -36.70 25.89
CA ALA A 249 16.58 -36.89 26.56
C ALA A 249 17.32 -35.58 26.73
N GLY A 250 17.11 -34.86 27.84
CA GLY A 250 17.73 -33.54 28.07
C GLY A 250 19.27 -33.61 27.98
N GLY A 251 19.84 -33.01 26.93
CA GLY A 251 21.29 -32.93 26.68
C GLY A 251 21.93 -34.26 26.21
N GLY A 252 21.12 -35.26 25.85
CA GLY A 252 21.57 -36.59 25.41
C GLY A 252 21.15 -36.90 23.97
N LYS A 253 21.27 -38.17 23.56
CA LYS A 253 20.85 -38.59 22.21
C LYS A 253 19.54 -39.40 22.25
N VAL A 254 18.58 -39.02 21.41
CA VAL A 254 17.32 -39.75 21.18
C VAL A 254 17.38 -40.39 19.79
N ARG A 255 17.18 -41.71 19.70
CA ARG A 255 17.08 -42.43 18.44
C ARG A 255 15.78 -43.22 18.39
N SER A 256 14.95 -42.98 17.38
CA SER A 256 13.73 -43.78 17.13
C SER A 256 13.70 -44.25 15.69
N THR A 257 13.89 -45.55 15.47
CA THR A 257 13.80 -46.18 14.13
C THR A 257 12.64 -47.16 13.99
N GLY A 258 11.87 -47.37 15.06
CA GLY A 258 10.65 -48.18 15.05
C GLY A 258 9.41 -47.40 14.56
N THR A 259 8.23 -47.77 15.04
CA THR A 259 6.96 -47.08 14.72
C THR A 259 6.46 -46.26 15.90
N LEU A 260 6.20 -44.97 15.68
CA LEU A 260 5.46 -44.10 16.59
C LEU A 260 4.10 -43.79 15.98
N THR A 261 3.00 -44.03 16.69
CA THR A 261 1.64 -43.74 16.20
C THR A 261 0.80 -43.05 17.25
N ALA A 262 0.29 -41.85 16.96
CA ALA A 262 -0.53 -41.08 17.90
C ALA A 262 -1.87 -40.68 17.27
N ARG A 263 -2.99 -41.10 17.88
CA ARG A 263 -4.35 -40.77 17.41
C ARG A 263 -5.29 -40.51 18.57
N LYS A 264 -6.21 -39.56 18.36
CA LYS A 264 -7.31 -39.27 19.27
C LYS A 264 -8.50 -40.19 19.02
N GLU A 265 -9.38 -40.31 20.01
CA GLU A 265 -10.59 -41.14 19.95
C GLU A 265 -11.50 -40.83 18.76
N ASN A 266 -11.64 -39.55 18.43
CA ASN A 266 -12.50 -39.09 17.33
C ASN A 266 -11.90 -39.37 15.93
N GLY A 267 -10.72 -39.98 15.85
CA GLY A 267 -10.02 -40.28 14.60
C GLY A 267 -9.28 -39.09 13.99
N SER A 268 -9.15 -37.98 14.71
CA SER A 268 -8.15 -36.94 14.40
C SER A 268 -6.76 -37.34 14.91
N GLY A 269 -5.73 -36.71 14.36
CA GLY A 269 -4.34 -36.96 14.73
C GLY A 269 -4.00 -36.59 16.17
N GLY A 270 -3.05 -37.34 16.74
CA GLY A 270 -2.49 -37.11 18.07
C GLY A 270 -1.29 -36.16 18.05
N ARG A 271 -0.51 -36.16 19.14
CA ARG A 271 0.74 -35.40 19.26
C ARG A 271 1.93 -36.34 19.41
N ILE A 272 2.98 -36.15 18.62
CA ILE A 272 4.26 -36.85 18.79
C ILE A 272 5.33 -35.78 19.00
N ALA A 273 6.05 -35.86 20.11
CA ALA A 273 7.18 -34.98 20.41
C ALA A 273 8.43 -35.81 20.67
N VAL A 274 9.49 -35.53 19.91
CA VAL A 274 10.82 -36.14 20.08
C VAL A 274 11.82 -35.01 20.31
N ASP A 275 12.44 -34.96 21.48
CA ASP A 275 13.29 -33.83 21.89
C ASP A 275 14.54 -34.27 22.64
N SER A 276 15.72 -34.04 22.07
CA SER A 276 17.02 -34.28 22.73
C SER A 276 17.57 -33.07 23.50
N GLY A 277 16.83 -31.96 23.52
CA GLY A 277 17.22 -30.72 24.19
C GLY A 277 18.24 -29.90 23.40
N LYS A 278 18.22 -28.59 23.67
CA LYS A 278 19.03 -27.57 22.98
C LYS A 278 20.54 -27.62 23.32
N ASP A 279 20.91 -28.16 24.49
CA ASP A 279 22.28 -28.09 25.02
C ASP A 279 23.10 -29.34 24.64
N GLY A 280 23.32 -29.57 23.34
CA GLY A 280 24.19 -30.65 22.85
C GLY A 280 23.49 -31.93 22.39
N GLY A 281 22.15 -31.98 22.40
CA GLY A 281 21.38 -33.16 22.04
C GLY A 281 21.35 -33.49 20.54
N ARG A 282 21.38 -34.79 20.21
CA ARG A 282 21.17 -35.30 18.85
C ARG A 282 19.88 -36.10 18.78
N THR A 283 19.05 -35.85 17.77
CA THR A 283 17.81 -36.60 17.50
C THR A 283 17.93 -37.35 16.17
N GLU A 284 17.76 -38.67 16.21
CA GLU A 284 17.80 -39.55 15.04
C GLU A 284 16.46 -40.23 14.83
N ILE A 285 15.86 -40.06 13.65
CA ILE A 285 14.53 -40.58 13.31
C ILE A 285 14.63 -41.51 12.11
N GLY A 286 14.04 -42.68 12.21
CA GLY A 286 13.86 -43.66 11.14
C GLY A 286 12.49 -44.33 11.22
N GLY A 287 12.20 -45.24 10.29
CA GLY A 287 10.95 -46.00 10.32
C GLY A 287 9.72 -45.12 10.05
N THR A 288 8.73 -45.16 10.95
CA THR A 288 7.45 -44.43 10.76
C THR A 288 7.09 -43.59 11.98
N VAL A 289 6.80 -42.31 11.76
CA VAL A 289 6.19 -41.39 12.73
C VAL A 289 4.83 -40.95 12.18
N ASP A 290 3.74 -41.43 12.76
CA ASP A 290 2.38 -41.28 12.22
C ASP A 290 1.42 -40.63 13.22
N ALA A 291 1.10 -39.36 12.98
CA ALA A 291 0.05 -38.61 13.67
C ALA A 291 -1.16 -38.33 12.77
N SER A 292 -1.38 -39.15 11.74
CA SER A 292 -2.44 -38.92 10.76
C SER A 292 -3.85 -39.11 11.35
N GLY A 293 -4.78 -38.26 10.90
CA GLY A 293 -6.19 -38.24 11.29
C GLY A 293 -7.10 -38.82 10.21
N PRO A 294 -7.33 -40.14 10.15
CA PRO A 294 -8.14 -40.77 9.10
C PRO A 294 -9.62 -40.41 9.13
N LYS A 295 -10.12 -39.72 10.16
CA LYS A 295 -11.53 -39.25 10.26
C LYS A 295 -11.64 -37.77 10.63
N GLY A 296 -10.54 -37.02 10.57
CA GLY A 296 -10.51 -35.62 10.98
C GLY A 296 -9.25 -34.92 10.51
N ALA A 297 -8.82 -33.89 11.24
CA ALA A 297 -7.56 -33.21 10.95
C ALA A 297 -6.35 -34.09 11.32
N GLY A 298 -5.24 -33.89 10.63
CA GLY A 298 -3.92 -34.37 11.05
C GLY A 298 -3.54 -33.80 12.43
N GLY A 299 -2.55 -34.43 13.05
CA GLY A 299 -2.07 -34.12 14.39
C GLY A 299 -0.94 -33.10 14.41
N GLU A 300 -0.12 -33.20 15.46
CA GLU A 300 1.08 -32.40 15.63
C GLU A 300 2.31 -33.31 15.79
N ILE A 301 3.34 -33.08 14.99
CA ILE A 301 4.64 -33.75 15.09
C ILE A 301 5.70 -32.69 15.38
N VAL A 302 6.48 -32.88 16.44
CA VAL A 302 7.56 -31.98 16.86
C VAL A 302 8.83 -32.79 17.05
N ILE A 303 9.87 -32.47 16.30
CA ILE A 303 11.17 -33.14 16.34
C ILE A 303 12.23 -32.07 16.57
N LEU A 304 12.84 -32.07 17.75
CA LEU A 304 13.77 -31.05 18.22
C LEU A 304 15.08 -31.67 18.71
N GLY A 305 16.13 -30.87 18.72
CA GLY A 305 17.49 -31.22 19.10
C GLY A 305 18.46 -30.18 18.54
N ARG A 306 19.71 -30.16 19.01
CA ARG A 306 20.75 -29.31 18.39
C ARG A 306 21.14 -29.84 17.01
N GLU A 307 21.26 -31.16 16.89
CA GLU A 307 21.48 -31.86 15.62
C GLU A 307 20.35 -32.85 15.37
N ILE A 308 19.76 -32.82 14.17
CA ILE A 308 18.68 -33.72 13.78
C ILE A 308 19.07 -34.47 12.51
N GLU A 309 18.90 -35.78 12.52
CA GLU A 309 19.07 -36.64 11.36
C GLU A 309 17.84 -37.52 11.18
N VAL A 310 17.18 -37.38 10.02
CA VAL A 310 16.09 -38.25 9.58
C VAL A 310 16.66 -39.18 8.52
N PHE A 311 16.66 -40.49 8.77
CA PHE A 311 17.28 -41.47 7.88
C PHE A 311 16.53 -41.64 6.56
N ASP A 312 17.22 -42.20 5.58
CA ASP A 312 16.63 -42.52 4.28
C ASP A 312 15.39 -43.42 4.41
N GLY A 313 14.39 -43.18 3.57
CA GLY A 313 13.14 -43.95 3.52
C GLY A 313 12.19 -43.76 4.71
N THR A 314 12.45 -42.78 5.59
CA THR A 314 11.60 -42.51 6.76
C THR A 314 10.23 -41.96 6.34
N LEU A 315 9.16 -42.40 7.02
CA LEU A 315 7.81 -41.89 6.82
C LEU A 315 7.38 -41.02 8.00
N ILE A 316 7.23 -39.71 7.79
CA ILE A 316 6.65 -38.77 8.76
C ILE A 316 5.28 -38.35 8.23
N LEU A 317 4.23 -38.99 8.75
CA LEU A 317 2.87 -38.92 8.25
C LEU A 317 1.98 -38.15 9.21
N ASN A 318 1.36 -37.10 8.71
CA ASN A 318 0.50 -36.20 9.44
C ASN A 318 -0.70 -35.76 8.57
N ASP A 319 -1.14 -36.66 7.69
CA ASP A 319 -2.27 -36.45 6.80
C ASP A 319 -3.57 -36.38 7.60
N GLY A 320 -4.58 -35.67 7.11
CA GLY A 320 -5.92 -35.69 7.69
C GLY A 320 -7.01 -35.81 6.63
N ALA A 321 -8.11 -36.45 6.98
CA ALA A 321 -9.29 -36.53 6.12
C ALA A 321 -9.84 -35.14 5.79
N THR A 322 -9.90 -34.23 6.77
CA THR A 322 -10.53 -32.90 6.64
C THR A 322 -9.55 -31.72 6.61
N MET A 323 -8.29 -31.93 7.00
CA MET A 323 -7.23 -30.92 7.05
C MET A 323 -5.88 -31.58 7.34
N GLY A 324 -4.80 -31.16 6.68
CA GLY A 324 -3.45 -31.63 7.01
C GLY A 324 -2.98 -31.18 8.40
N GLY A 325 -2.08 -31.94 9.03
CA GLY A 325 -1.53 -31.64 10.35
C GLY A 325 -0.39 -30.61 10.34
N LYS A 326 0.23 -30.41 11.51
CA LYS A 326 1.40 -29.54 11.70
C LYS A 326 2.65 -30.35 12.05
N THR A 327 3.72 -30.19 11.30
CA THR A 327 5.00 -30.86 11.53
C THR A 327 6.10 -29.81 11.67
N TYR A 328 6.85 -29.87 12.76
CA TYR A 328 7.98 -28.99 13.05
C TYR A 328 9.24 -29.84 13.27
N ILE A 329 10.26 -29.61 12.46
CA ILE A 329 11.56 -30.29 12.56
C ILE A 329 12.63 -29.21 12.72
N GLY A 330 13.30 -29.21 13.86
CA GLY A 330 14.41 -28.30 14.14
C GLY A 330 14.03 -26.85 14.44
N GLY A 331 12.76 -26.46 14.47
CA GLY A 331 12.37 -25.11 14.88
C GLY A 331 10.93 -24.75 14.52
N GLY A 332 10.53 -23.54 14.88
CA GLY A 332 9.29 -22.92 14.38
C GLY A 332 9.51 -22.08 13.13
N ASP A 333 8.47 -21.35 12.73
CA ASP A 333 8.48 -20.48 11.55
C ASP A 333 9.67 -19.51 11.59
N GLN A 334 10.55 -19.57 10.58
CA GLN A 334 11.81 -18.79 10.49
C GLN A 334 12.69 -18.84 11.75
N GLY A 335 12.53 -19.87 12.59
CA GLY A 335 13.19 -19.97 13.89
C GLY A 335 12.69 -18.98 14.96
N GLY A 336 11.60 -18.27 14.70
CA GLY A 336 11.08 -17.21 15.57
C GLY A 336 10.22 -17.68 16.74
N ASN A 337 9.92 -18.98 16.85
CA ASN A 337 9.11 -19.53 17.94
C ASN A 337 9.98 -19.93 19.14
N PRO A 338 10.00 -19.16 20.25
CA PRO A 338 10.85 -19.47 21.40
C PRO A 338 10.46 -20.75 22.14
N ALA A 339 9.27 -21.31 21.91
CA ALA A 339 8.84 -22.57 22.49
C ALA A 339 9.40 -23.80 21.73
N LEU A 340 9.93 -23.62 20.52
CA LEU A 340 10.53 -24.67 19.71
C LEU A 340 12.03 -24.35 19.57
N ALA A 341 12.87 -25.09 20.31
CA ALA A 341 14.31 -24.85 20.26
C ALA A 341 14.85 -25.07 18.83
N ASN A 342 15.59 -24.10 18.33
CA ASN A 342 16.18 -24.18 17.01
C ASN A 342 17.35 -25.17 16.97
N ALA A 343 17.33 -26.06 15.99
CA ALA A 343 18.43 -26.92 15.62
C ALA A 343 19.51 -26.11 14.91
N GLU A 344 20.75 -26.47 15.12
CA GLU A 344 21.90 -25.94 14.39
C GLU A 344 21.99 -26.64 13.02
N HIS A 345 21.86 -27.97 13.01
CA HIS A 345 21.94 -28.80 11.82
C HIS A 345 20.75 -29.73 11.69
N VAL A 346 20.14 -29.78 10.50
CA VAL A 346 19.08 -30.73 10.15
C VAL A 346 19.44 -31.45 8.85
N VAL A 347 19.42 -32.78 8.88
CA VAL A 347 19.58 -33.65 7.70
C VAL A 347 18.30 -34.45 7.51
N ILE A 348 17.66 -34.30 6.35
CA ILE A 348 16.53 -35.13 5.90
C ILE A 348 17.04 -36.06 4.80
N GLY A 349 17.08 -37.36 5.09
CA GLY A 349 17.56 -38.40 4.18
C GLY A 349 16.72 -38.54 2.92
N ARG A 350 17.29 -39.21 1.91
CA ARG A 350 16.64 -39.50 0.63
C ARG A 350 15.47 -40.45 0.80
N ASP A 351 14.52 -40.39 -0.12
CA ASP A 351 13.30 -41.22 -0.10
C ASP A 351 12.44 -41.07 1.18
N THR A 352 12.77 -40.10 2.05
CA THR A 352 11.95 -39.70 3.19
C THR A 352 10.68 -39.02 2.69
N LEU A 353 9.53 -39.31 3.29
CA LEU A 353 8.28 -38.61 3.01
C LEU A 353 7.82 -37.83 4.25
N LEU A 354 7.72 -36.51 4.12
CA LEU A 354 7.03 -35.63 5.05
C LEU A 354 5.65 -35.30 4.48
N SER A 355 4.58 -35.82 5.08
CA SER A 355 3.22 -35.64 4.54
C SER A 355 2.31 -34.99 5.57
N ALA A 356 1.63 -33.92 5.19
CA ALA A 356 0.55 -33.30 5.96
C ALA A 356 -0.55 -32.84 4.99
N ARG A 357 -1.10 -33.76 4.21
CA ARG A 357 -2.12 -33.50 3.19
C ARG A 357 -3.53 -33.51 3.77
N ALA A 358 -4.43 -32.82 3.10
CA ALA A 358 -5.86 -33.12 3.20
C ALA A 358 -6.23 -34.22 2.21
N LEU A 359 -6.87 -35.29 2.68
CA LEU A 359 -7.16 -36.47 1.84
C LEU A 359 -8.55 -36.41 1.21
N GLU A 360 -9.58 -36.09 1.97
CA GLU A 360 -10.97 -36.11 1.49
C GLU A 360 -11.50 -34.70 1.19
N SER A 361 -11.22 -33.75 2.08
CA SER A 361 -11.61 -32.35 1.93
C SER A 361 -10.72 -31.42 2.75
N GLY A 362 -10.70 -30.15 2.38
CA GLY A 362 -10.05 -29.10 3.18
C GLY A 362 -8.61 -28.81 2.78
N GLN A 363 -7.97 -27.98 3.60
CA GLN A 363 -6.67 -27.39 3.27
C GLN A 363 -5.52 -28.31 3.65
N GLY A 364 -4.46 -28.24 2.86
CA GLY A 364 -3.18 -28.82 3.21
C GLY A 364 -2.63 -28.28 4.54
N GLY A 365 -1.78 -29.06 5.18
CA GLY A 365 -1.21 -28.77 6.49
C GLY A 365 -0.02 -27.81 6.46
N ARG A 366 0.78 -27.87 7.53
CA ARG A 366 1.99 -27.06 7.70
C ARG A 366 3.18 -27.97 7.98
N VAL A 367 4.27 -27.81 7.23
CA VAL A 367 5.53 -28.51 7.48
C VAL A 367 6.67 -27.49 7.52
N ILE A 368 7.36 -27.40 8.65
CA ILE A 368 8.50 -26.52 8.87
C ILE A 368 9.73 -27.39 9.13
N VAL A 369 10.77 -27.19 8.33
CA VAL A 369 12.10 -27.75 8.56
C VAL A 369 13.06 -26.59 8.68
N TYR A 370 13.54 -26.34 9.89
CA TYR A 370 14.35 -25.18 10.23
C TYR A 370 15.69 -25.60 10.84
N ALA A 371 16.76 -24.97 10.39
CA ALA A 371 18.09 -25.04 10.99
C ALA A 371 18.72 -23.64 11.02
N SER A 372 19.28 -23.25 12.17
CA SER A 372 19.95 -21.97 12.37
C SER A 372 21.33 -21.90 11.71
N ASP A 373 21.90 -23.03 11.27
CA ASP A 373 23.13 -23.07 10.50
C ASP A 373 22.91 -23.74 9.14
N ARG A 374 22.62 -25.06 9.14
CA ARG A 374 22.60 -25.86 7.91
C ARG A 374 21.42 -26.82 7.81
N LEU A 375 20.73 -26.79 6.68
CA LEU A 375 19.71 -27.77 6.29
C LEU A 375 20.18 -28.57 5.06
N ASP A 376 20.25 -29.91 5.18
CA ASP A 376 20.39 -30.84 4.05
C ASP A 376 19.06 -31.57 3.79
N PHE A 377 18.32 -31.17 2.76
CA PHE A 377 17.01 -31.73 2.44
C PHE A 377 17.05 -32.67 1.21
N GLY A 378 17.14 -33.98 1.47
CA GLY A 378 17.11 -35.05 0.46
C GLY A 378 15.73 -35.69 0.25
N GLY A 379 14.74 -35.37 1.09
CA GLY A 379 13.42 -36.02 1.10
C GLY A 379 12.39 -35.44 0.13
N LYS A 380 11.13 -35.87 0.32
CA LYS A 380 9.92 -35.34 -0.31
C LYS A 380 8.98 -34.76 0.75
N LEU A 381 8.28 -33.70 0.40
CA LEU A 381 7.31 -33.00 1.24
C LEU A 381 6.00 -32.83 0.48
N SER A 382 4.87 -33.17 1.08
CA SER A 382 3.55 -32.85 0.54
C SER A 382 2.63 -32.24 1.59
N VAL A 383 2.07 -31.09 1.24
CA VAL A 383 1.00 -30.39 1.97
C VAL A 383 -0.15 -30.07 1.02
N ALA A 384 -0.49 -31.01 0.13
CA ALA A 384 -1.57 -30.83 -0.83
C ALA A 384 -2.96 -30.71 -0.18
N GLY A 385 -3.83 -29.89 -0.79
CA GLY A 385 -5.25 -29.72 -0.44
C GLY A 385 -6.18 -30.64 -1.24
N SER A 386 -7.43 -30.81 -0.78
CA SER A 386 -8.44 -31.67 -1.44
C SER A 386 -9.84 -31.03 -1.48
N ALA A 387 -10.68 -31.49 -2.42
CA ALA A 387 -12.09 -31.09 -2.64
C ALA A 387 -12.39 -29.58 -2.48
N GLY A 388 -11.66 -28.73 -3.21
CA GLY A 388 -11.83 -27.26 -3.19
C GLY A 388 -11.04 -26.53 -2.11
N GLY A 389 -10.32 -27.27 -1.25
CA GLY A 389 -9.38 -26.69 -0.29
C GLY A 389 -8.07 -26.25 -0.95
N HIS A 390 -7.39 -25.32 -0.29
CA HIS A 390 -6.10 -24.76 -0.72
C HIS A 390 -4.94 -25.70 -0.40
N GLY A 391 -3.86 -25.59 -1.16
CA GLY A 391 -2.57 -26.16 -0.77
C GLY A 391 -2.06 -25.51 0.52
N GLY A 392 -1.26 -26.27 1.27
CA GLY A 392 -0.75 -25.86 2.58
C GLY A 392 0.49 -24.97 2.51
N PHE A 393 1.18 -24.87 3.65
CA PHE A 393 2.42 -24.10 3.78
C PHE A 393 3.60 -25.02 4.11
N ALA A 394 4.71 -24.81 3.41
CA ALA A 394 5.97 -25.47 3.67
C ALA A 394 7.10 -24.45 3.87
N GLU A 395 8.00 -24.71 4.79
CA GLU A 395 9.23 -23.95 4.98
C GLU A 395 10.43 -24.91 5.00
N LEU A 396 11.45 -24.60 4.20
CA LEU A 396 12.75 -25.27 4.19
C LEU A 396 13.83 -24.20 4.38
N SER A 397 14.31 -24.09 5.62
CA SER A 397 15.21 -23.01 6.04
C SER A 397 16.49 -23.57 6.63
N GLY A 398 17.61 -23.22 6.01
CA GLY A 398 18.95 -23.36 6.57
C GLY A 398 19.56 -21.97 6.56
N ALA A 399 19.65 -21.33 7.73
CA ALA A 399 19.92 -19.90 7.79
C ALA A 399 21.26 -19.56 7.12
N ARG A 400 22.35 -20.32 7.35
CA ARG A 400 23.64 -20.08 6.67
C ARG A 400 23.82 -20.90 5.40
N GLU A 401 23.43 -22.17 5.43
CA GLU A 401 23.55 -23.07 4.29
C GLU A 401 22.25 -23.88 4.08
N LEU A 402 21.70 -23.81 2.87
CA LEU A 402 20.49 -24.54 2.50
C LEU A 402 20.81 -25.46 1.32
N PHE A 403 20.75 -26.78 1.52
CA PHE A 403 20.95 -27.77 0.48
C PHE A 403 19.61 -28.44 0.16
N VAL A 404 18.97 -27.99 -0.93
CA VAL A 404 17.75 -28.59 -1.47
C VAL A 404 18.03 -29.18 -2.86
N GLY A 405 17.22 -30.17 -3.24
CA GLY A 405 17.25 -30.80 -4.56
C GLY A 405 16.34 -30.08 -5.56
N ASN A 406 15.78 -30.83 -6.52
CA ASN A 406 14.80 -30.30 -7.47
C ASN A 406 13.47 -30.04 -6.75
N LEU A 407 13.13 -28.77 -6.54
CA LEU A 407 11.94 -28.36 -5.80
C LEU A 407 10.65 -28.92 -6.40
N GLY A 408 10.54 -28.99 -7.73
CA GLY A 408 9.34 -29.52 -8.42
C GLY A 408 9.14 -31.03 -8.22
N GLU A 409 10.19 -31.78 -7.89
CA GLU A 409 10.11 -33.22 -7.58
C GLU A 409 10.01 -33.50 -6.08
N GLN A 410 10.59 -32.62 -5.26
CA GLN A 410 10.65 -32.78 -3.81
C GLN A 410 9.43 -32.22 -3.11
N VAL A 411 8.72 -31.25 -3.68
CA VAL A 411 7.64 -30.55 -3.00
C VAL A 411 6.33 -30.67 -3.77
N ASP A 412 5.26 -31.00 -3.07
CA ASP A 412 3.89 -31.02 -3.56
C ASP A 412 3.00 -30.11 -2.71
N LEU A 413 2.59 -28.99 -3.30
CA LEU A 413 1.68 -28.00 -2.72
C LEU A 413 0.34 -27.94 -3.46
N GLY A 414 0.04 -28.96 -4.27
CA GLY A 414 -1.08 -28.93 -5.18
C GLY A 414 -2.43 -28.83 -4.46
N ALA A 415 -3.43 -28.36 -5.19
CA ALA A 415 -4.83 -28.40 -4.76
C ALA A 415 -5.69 -28.61 -6.00
N ALA A 416 -6.28 -29.80 -6.15
CA ALA A 416 -6.96 -30.20 -7.39
C ALA A 416 -8.10 -29.25 -7.83
N HIS A 417 -8.68 -28.49 -6.90
CA HIS A 417 -9.81 -27.59 -7.17
C HIS A 417 -9.68 -26.24 -6.45
N GLY A 418 -8.48 -25.88 -5.96
CA GLY A 418 -8.22 -24.65 -5.22
C GLY A 418 -6.83 -24.09 -5.53
N PRO A 419 -6.52 -22.86 -5.09
CA PRO A 419 -5.17 -22.30 -5.15
C PRO A 419 -4.11 -23.24 -4.58
N ALA A 420 -2.97 -23.33 -5.25
CA ALA A 420 -1.80 -24.04 -4.76
C ALA A 420 -1.22 -23.38 -3.49
N GLY A 421 -0.49 -24.15 -2.70
CA GLY A 421 0.13 -23.71 -1.47
C GLY A 421 1.36 -22.82 -1.67
N THR A 422 2.09 -22.57 -0.58
CA THR A 422 3.31 -21.74 -0.59
C THR A 422 4.50 -22.49 0.00
N LEU A 423 5.66 -22.39 -0.68
CA LEU A 423 6.97 -22.77 -0.14
C LEU A 423 7.75 -21.51 0.23
N LEU A 424 8.26 -21.47 1.45
CA LEU A 424 9.24 -20.49 1.92
C LEU A 424 10.64 -21.12 1.95
N LEU A 425 11.60 -20.45 1.32
CA LEU A 425 13.03 -20.67 1.50
C LEU A 425 13.62 -19.44 2.19
N ASP A 426 14.33 -19.60 3.31
CA ASP A 426 14.87 -18.48 4.10
C ASP A 426 16.38 -18.63 4.43
N PRO A 427 17.29 -18.65 3.43
CA PRO A 427 18.74 -18.57 3.66
C PRO A 427 19.21 -17.11 3.84
N ILE A 428 20.39 -16.87 4.44
CA ILE A 428 20.92 -15.51 4.70
C ILE A 428 21.30 -14.71 3.44
N ASP A 429 21.56 -15.39 2.33
CA ASP A 429 21.88 -14.82 1.01
C ASP A 429 21.43 -15.81 -0.07
N VAL A 430 21.06 -15.33 -1.27
CA VAL A 430 20.72 -16.19 -2.42
C VAL A 430 21.33 -15.70 -3.72
N SER A 431 22.00 -16.59 -4.44
CA SER A 431 22.32 -16.42 -5.86
C SER A 431 21.46 -17.37 -6.71
N VAL A 432 20.65 -16.84 -7.61
CA VAL A 432 20.04 -17.63 -8.68
C VAL A 432 21.02 -17.72 -9.83
N ILE A 433 21.32 -18.92 -10.30
CA ILE A 433 22.26 -19.19 -11.39
C ILE A 433 21.59 -19.95 -12.54
N SER A 434 22.11 -19.82 -13.76
CA SER A 434 21.56 -20.54 -14.91
C SER A 434 21.92 -22.04 -14.84
N GLY A 435 20.95 -22.92 -15.00
CA GLY A 435 21.21 -24.36 -15.07
C GLY A 435 19.97 -25.25 -15.23
N ILE A 436 20.14 -26.37 -15.94
CA ILE A 436 19.14 -27.44 -16.02
C ILE A 436 19.27 -28.37 -14.80
N ASN A 437 18.14 -28.78 -14.22
CA ASN A 437 18.04 -29.56 -12.98
C ASN A 437 19.05 -30.73 -12.88
N ASN A 438 19.93 -30.69 -11.87
CA ASN A 438 20.42 -31.87 -11.14
C ASN A 438 21.31 -31.49 -9.94
N GLY A 439 20.71 -31.49 -8.75
CA GLY A 439 21.37 -31.94 -7.52
C GLY A 439 22.33 -30.97 -6.82
N VAL A 440 21.94 -30.58 -5.61
CA VAL A 440 22.73 -29.91 -4.57
C VAL A 440 22.95 -28.42 -4.83
N VAL A 441 21.99 -27.61 -4.38
CA VAL A 441 22.22 -26.22 -3.94
C VAL A 441 23.34 -26.27 -2.91
N ALA A 442 24.56 -25.84 -3.26
CA ALA A 442 25.66 -25.79 -2.32
C ALA A 442 25.71 -24.42 -1.67
N GLY A 443 25.43 -24.33 -0.37
CA GLY A 443 25.42 -23.07 0.36
C GLY A 443 24.20 -22.20 0.02
N THR A 444 24.41 -21.12 -0.74
CA THR A 444 23.43 -20.04 -0.98
C THR A 444 23.00 -19.93 -2.46
N SER A 445 23.13 -20.97 -3.29
CA SER A 445 22.87 -20.86 -4.76
C SER A 445 21.80 -21.81 -5.30
N ILE A 446 20.73 -21.27 -5.92
CA ILE A 446 19.63 -22.02 -6.55
C ILE A 446 19.65 -21.89 -8.07
N THR A 447 19.24 -22.91 -8.83
CA THR A 447 19.16 -22.78 -10.30
C THR A 447 17.81 -22.21 -10.74
N ASP A 448 17.83 -21.40 -11.80
CA ASP A 448 16.62 -20.90 -12.46
C ASP A 448 15.68 -22.04 -12.90
N GLY A 449 16.21 -23.13 -13.45
CA GLY A 449 15.44 -24.30 -13.87
C GLY A 449 14.65 -24.98 -12.74
N SER A 450 15.16 -24.96 -11.50
CA SER A 450 14.44 -25.49 -10.34
C SER A 450 13.25 -24.59 -9.97
N ILE A 451 13.44 -23.27 -10.03
CA ILE A 451 12.38 -22.29 -9.80
C ILE A 451 11.30 -22.41 -10.88
N VAL A 452 11.69 -22.49 -12.15
CA VAL A 452 10.77 -22.63 -13.30
C VAL A 452 9.90 -23.88 -13.16
N ASN A 453 10.51 -25.03 -12.85
CA ASN A 453 9.76 -26.28 -12.66
C ASN A 453 8.75 -26.16 -11.53
N PHE A 454 9.17 -25.61 -10.39
CA PHE A 454 8.31 -25.43 -9.24
C PHE A 454 7.12 -24.50 -9.55
N LEU A 455 7.38 -23.34 -10.16
CA LEU A 455 6.32 -22.40 -10.53
C LEU A 455 5.40 -22.97 -11.60
N SER A 456 5.89 -23.82 -12.50
CA SER A 456 5.08 -24.38 -13.59
C SER A 456 4.00 -25.36 -13.11
N SER A 457 4.24 -26.10 -12.02
CA SER A 457 3.34 -27.19 -11.61
C SER A 457 3.08 -27.36 -10.11
N THR A 458 3.84 -26.70 -9.23
CA THR A 458 3.81 -27.01 -7.79
C THR A 458 3.05 -25.98 -6.97
N GLY A 459 3.48 -24.71 -6.95
CA GLY A 459 2.82 -23.70 -6.13
C GLY A 459 3.55 -22.36 -6.08
N ASN A 460 3.19 -21.53 -5.11
CA ASN A 460 3.79 -20.21 -4.90
C ASN A 460 5.14 -20.34 -4.19
N LEU A 461 6.11 -19.50 -4.58
CA LEU A 461 7.46 -19.52 -4.00
C LEU A 461 7.78 -18.17 -3.35
N ILE A 462 8.27 -18.21 -2.12
CA ILE A 462 8.86 -17.08 -1.42
C ILE A 462 10.32 -17.42 -1.13
N ILE A 463 11.23 -16.55 -1.57
CA ILE A 463 12.64 -16.59 -1.20
C ILE A 463 12.91 -15.36 -0.34
N ASN A 464 13.26 -15.60 0.92
CA ASN A 464 13.51 -14.59 1.93
C ASN A 464 14.97 -14.67 2.39
N THR A 465 15.57 -13.52 2.72
CA THR A 465 16.93 -13.43 3.25
C THR A 465 17.03 -12.65 4.56
N SER A 466 15.89 -12.44 5.25
CA SER A 466 15.79 -11.70 6.54
C SER A 466 16.50 -12.34 7.74
N GLY A 467 17.29 -13.39 7.52
CA GLY A 467 18.07 -14.08 8.55
C GLY A 467 19.30 -13.27 8.99
N THR A 468 19.76 -13.50 10.23
CA THR A 468 20.95 -12.82 10.77
C THR A 468 22.24 -13.51 10.32
N GLY A 469 23.25 -12.74 9.89
CA GLY A 469 24.64 -13.23 9.72
C GLY A 469 25.19 -13.24 8.29
N GLY A 470 24.37 -12.88 7.28
CA GLY A 470 24.79 -12.70 5.89
C GLY A 470 24.70 -11.26 5.41
N SER A 471 24.85 -11.08 4.10
CA SER A 471 24.70 -9.79 3.43
C SER A 471 23.23 -9.36 3.28
N GLY A 472 22.31 -10.33 3.25
CA GLY A 472 20.88 -10.10 3.03
C GLY A 472 20.51 -9.95 1.55
N ASP A 473 21.38 -10.39 0.64
CA ASP A 473 21.25 -10.11 -0.79
C ASP A 473 20.56 -11.24 -1.54
N ILE A 474 19.76 -10.87 -2.55
CA ILE A 474 19.24 -11.77 -3.56
C ILE A 474 19.78 -11.33 -4.92
N THR A 475 20.59 -12.17 -5.56
CA THR A 475 21.19 -11.90 -6.88
C THR A 475 20.74 -12.92 -7.90
N LEU A 476 20.18 -12.47 -9.03
CA LEU A 476 20.00 -13.30 -10.22
C LEU A 476 21.19 -13.06 -11.15
N ALA A 477 21.98 -14.10 -11.41
CA ALA A 477 23.17 -14.04 -12.24
C ALA A 477 22.83 -13.78 -13.72
N GLY A 478 23.82 -13.35 -14.50
CA GLY A 478 23.61 -13.06 -15.93
C GLY A 478 23.10 -14.29 -16.69
N ASN A 479 22.18 -14.07 -17.62
CA ASN A 479 21.51 -15.10 -18.45
C ASN A 479 20.62 -16.10 -17.69
N THR A 480 20.30 -15.87 -16.41
CA THR A 480 19.23 -16.66 -15.76
C THR A 480 17.89 -16.39 -16.43
N ASN A 481 17.07 -17.41 -16.58
CA ASN A 481 15.75 -17.29 -17.17
C ASN A 481 14.69 -18.00 -16.32
N ILE A 482 13.82 -17.20 -15.68
CA ILE A 482 12.68 -17.68 -14.91
C ILE A 482 11.39 -17.34 -15.67
N SER A 483 10.94 -18.25 -16.54
CA SER A 483 9.68 -18.10 -17.29
C SER A 483 8.65 -19.16 -16.89
N TRP A 484 7.42 -18.76 -16.59
CA TRP A 484 6.31 -19.68 -16.28
C TRP A 484 4.95 -19.14 -16.74
N SER A 485 3.97 -20.04 -16.91
CA SER A 485 2.63 -19.70 -17.42
C SER A 485 1.47 -20.05 -16.49
N SER A 486 1.75 -20.65 -15.33
CA SER A 486 0.73 -20.99 -14.33
C SER A 486 0.24 -19.75 -13.57
N ALA A 487 -0.79 -19.92 -12.74
CA ALA A 487 -1.27 -18.87 -11.83
C ALA A 487 -0.42 -18.72 -10.55
N ASN A 488 0.73 -19.39 -10.46
CA ASN A 488 1.59 -19.36 -9.28
C ASN A 488 2.39 -18.06 -9.20
N SER A 489 2.61 -17.59 -7.98
CA SER A 489 3.33 -16.35 -7.69
C SER A 489 4.76 -16.59 -7.22
N LEU A 490 5.65 -15.64 -7.50
CA LEU A 490 7.04 -15.61 -7.05
C LEU A 490 7.30 -14.32 -6.29
N SER A 491 7.85 -14.42 -5.08
CA SER A 491 8.21 -13.27 -4.25
C SER A 491 9.65 -13.37 -3.75
N PHE A 492 10.40 -12.28 -3.91
CA PHE A 492 11.73 -12.11 -3.35
C PHE A 492 11.68 -11.07 -2.22
N ILE A 493 12.19 -11.44 -1.05
CA ILE A 493 12.32 -10.57 0.12
C ILE A 493 13.80 -10.48 0.49
N ALA A 494 14.45 -9.40 0.06
CA ALA A 494 15.85 -9.13 0.32
C ALA A 494 16.01 -8.29 1.60
N ASP A 495 16.80 -8.77 2.57
CA ASP A 495 17.14 -8.01 3.78
C ASP A 495 18.08 -6.84 3.48
N ARG A 496 18.74 -6.85 2.32
CA ARG A 496 19.54 -5.73 1.83
C ARG A 496 19.24 -5.39 0.37
N ASP A 497 19.89 -6.04 -0.60
CA ASP A 497 19.75 -5.70 -2.02
C ASP A 497 19.12 -6.82 -2.84
N PHE A 498 18.35 -6.44 -3.86
CA PHE A 498 17.99 -7.31 -4.97
C PHE A 498 18.71 -6.85 -6.24
N LEU A 499 19.44 -7.76 -6.88
CA LEU A 499 20.17 -7.51 -8.12
C LEU A 499 19.69 -8.45 -9.24
N LEU A 500 19.15 -7.88 -10.32
CA LEU A 500 18.92 -8.58 -11.58
C LEU A 500 20.08 -8.25 -12.53
N SER A 501 20.98 -9.23 -12.73
CA SER A 501 22.17 -9.04 -13.57
C SER A 501 21.82 -8.87 -15.04
N ALA A 502 22.77 -8.33 -15.81
CA ALA A 502 22.59 -8.11 -17.24
C ALA A 502 22.15 -9.38 -17.99
N ASN A 503 21.20 -9.23 -18.91
CA ASN A 503 20.58 -10.31 -19.69
C ASN A 503 19.78 -11.37 -18.89
N ALA A 504 19.51 -11.16 -17.60
CA ALA A 504 18.60 -12.03 -16.85
C ALA A 504 17.12 -11.71 -17.18
N LEU A 505 16.28 -12.75 -17.21
CA LEU A 505 14.84 -12.65 -17.52
C LEU A 505 14.00 -13.28 -16.39
N ILE A 506 12.98 -12.54 -15.96
CA ILE A 506 11.85 -13.06 -15.18
C ILE A 506 10.58 -12.78 -15.99
N GLU A 507 9.79 -13.80 -16.29
CA GLU A 507 8.59 -13.66 -17.11
C GLU A 507 7.44 -14.57 -16.63
N SER A 508 6.32 -13.95 -16.24
CA SER A 508 5.08 -14.67 -15.99
C SER A 508 4.06 -14.40 -17.10
N SER A 509 3.71 -15.43 -17.87
CA SER A 509 2.63 -15.35 -18.86
C SER A 509 1.26 -15.76 -18.31
N GLY A 510 1.19 -16.09 -17.01
CA GLY A 510 -0.04 -16.43 -16.30
C GLY A 510 -0.61 -15.26 -15.50
N SER A 511 -1.52 -15.57 -14.58
CA SER A 511 -2.18 -14.60 -13.69
C SER A 511 -1.51 -14.48 -12.30
N GLY A 512 -0.41 -15.19 -12.07
CA GLY A 512 0.33 -15.15 -10.80
C GLY A 512 1.10 -13.85 -10.64
N SER A 513 1.24 -13.39 -9.40
CA SER A 513 1.96 -12.15 -9.10
C SER A 513 3.47 -12.35 -9.04
N PHE A 514 4.22 -11.31 -9.38
CA PHE A 514 5.66 -11.21 -9.12
C PHE A 514 5.94 -10.02 -8.21
N SER A 515 6.68 -10.23 -7.12
CA SER A 515 7.04 -9.16 -6.21
C SER A 515 8.50 -9.21 -5.74
N VAL A 516 9.08 -8.03 -5.55
CA VAL A 516 10.38 -7.83 -4.90
C VAL A 516 10.23 -6.78 -3.82
N SER A 517 10.66 -7.10 -2.60
CA SER A 517 10.86 -6.16 -1.51
C SER A 517 12.34 -6.20 -1.10
N ALA A 518 13.02 -5.05 -1.09
CA ALA A 518 14.39 -4.94 -0.63
C ALA A 518 14.52 -3.86 0.44
N ALA A 519 15.19 -4.15 1.56
CA ALA A 519 15.36 -3.14 2.61
C ALA A 519 16.33 -2.00 2.23
N ARG A 520 17.14 -2.18 1.18
CA ARG A 520 18.06 -1.14 0.67
C ARG A 520 17.81 -0.78 -0.78
N ALA A 521 18.11 -1.67 -1.74
CA ALA A 521 18.04 -1.30 -3.16
C ALA A 521 17.59 -2.45 -4.06
N ILE A 522 16.87 -2.08 -5.13
CA ILE A 522 16.58 -2.95 -6.27
C ILE A 522 17.34 -2.42 -7.48
N GLN A 523 18.21 -3.23 -8.07
CA GLN A 523 19.00 -2.87 -9.24
C GLN A 523 18.72 -3.83 -10.40
N LEU A 524 18.25 -3.29 -11.52
CA LEU A 524 18.06 -4.01 -12.76
C LEU A 524 19.09 -3.52 -13.78
N LEU A 525 20.01 -4.39 -14.18
CA LEU A 525 21.14 -4.06 -15.06
C LEU A 525 20.79 -4.21 -16.55
N PRO A 526 21.63 -3.71 -17.48
CA PRO A 526 21.28 -3.62 -18.90
C PRO A 526 20.85 -4.94 -19.54
N ASN A 527 19.86 -4.86 -20.45
CA ASN A 527 19.22 -5.98 -21.15
C ASN A 527 18.51 -7.01 -20.25
N SER A 528 18.41 -6.76 -18.94
CA SER A 528 17.58 -7.59 -18.08
C SER A 528 16.10 -7.22 -18.20
N ALA A 529 15.21 -8.14 -17.85
CA ALA A 529 13.78 -7.90 -17.96
C ALA A 529 12.97 -8.60 -16.87
N VAL A 530 11.95 -7.91 -16.37
CA VAL A 530 10.87 -8.44 -15.54
C VAL A 530 9.56 -8.19 -16.27
N ARG A 531 8.87 -9.25 -16.67
CA ARG A 531 7.60 -9.18 -17.43
C ARG A 531 6.51 -9.96 -16.74
N VAL A 532 5.32 -9.38 -16.70
CA VAL A 532 4.08 -10.07 -16.32
C VAL A 532 3.04 -9.87 -17.43
N LYS A 533 2.08 -10.78 -17.55
CA LYS A 533 0.92 -10.58 -18.42
C LYS A 533 -0.26 -10.03 -17.64
N ASP A 534 -0.88 -10.88 -16.83
CA ASP A 534 -2.15 -10.57 -16.15
C ASP A 534 -2.00 -10.45 -14.63
N GLY A 535 -0.92 -10.99 -14.05
CA GLY A 535 -0.59 -10.82 -12.64
C GLY A 535 -0.03 -9.44 -12.30
N SER A 536 -0.04 -9.07 -11.02
CA SER A 536 0.62 -7.84 -10.56
C SER A 536 2.14 -7.97 -10.54
N LEU A 537 2.84 -6.87 -10.83
CA LEU A 537 4.28 -6.69 -10.78
C LEU A 537 4.60 -5.59 -9.77
N THR A 538 5.19 -5.94 -8.64
CA THR A 538 5.52 -4.99 -7.56
C THR A 538 7.01 -4.97 -7.27
N LEU A 539 7.64 -3.79 -7.31
CA LEU A 539 9.01 -3.56 -6.86
C LEU A 539 8.98 -2.49 -5.76
N ALA A 540 9.44 -2.83 -4.55
CA ALA A 540 9.48 -1.92 -3.41
C ALA A 540 10.87 -1.94 -2.76
N ALA A 541 11.49 -0.77 -2.62
CA ALA A 541 12.85 -0.67 -2.08
C ALA A 541 12.98 0.47 -1.06
N ASN A 542 13.58 0.16 0.09
CA ASN A 542 13.87 1.13 1.16
C ASN A 542 12.63 1.85 1.73
N ASP A 543 11.46 1.20 1.66
CA ASP A 543 10.16 1.76 2.04
C ASP A 543 9.82 1.59 3.53
N GLN A 544 10.75 1.05 4.33
CA GLN A 544 10.59 0.97 5.78
C GLN A 544 10.55 2.36 6.44
N SER A 545 10.05 2.42 7.67
CA SER A 545 9.92 3.67 8.43
C SER A 545 11.25 4.37 8.70
N THR A 546 12.33 3.60 8.85
CA THR A 546 13.69 4.09 9.03
C THR A 546 14.52 3.68 7.82
N PRO A 547 14.76 4.60 6.86
CA PRO A 547 15.48 4.28 5.64
C PRO A 547 16.88 3.74 5.96
N THR A 548 17.34 2.79 5.14
CA THR A 548 18.72 2.30 5.18
C THR A 548 19.66 3.43 4.78
N SER A 549 20.71 3.64 5.57
CA SER A 549 21.68 4.70 5.31
C SER A 549 22.64 4.34 4.16
N GLY A 550 23.09 5.35 3.42
CA GLY A 550 24.05 5.21 2.32
C GLY A 550 23.70 6.07 1.11
N THR A 551 24.46 5.89 0.01
CA THR A 551 24.28 6.61 -1.25
C THR A 551 23.81 5.66 -2.35
N PHE A 552 22.52 5.67 -2.64
CA PHE A 552 21.92 4.76 -3.62
C PHE A 552 20.55 5.25 -4.09
N ALA A 553 20.12 4.72 -5.24
CA ALA A 553 18.74 4.79 -5.67
C ALA A 553 17.95 3.61 -5.09
N GLY A 554 16.73 3.87 -4.58
CA GLY A 554 15.86 2.81 -4.06
C GLY A 554 15.57 1.76 -5.13
N VAL A 555 14.98 2.18 -6.25
CA VAL A 555 14.84 1.35 -7.44
C VAL A 555 15.61 1.94 -8.61
N LYS A 556 16.54 1.18 -9.17
CA LYS A 556 17.32 1.55 -10.36
C LYS A 556 17.02 0.62 -11.53
N VAL A 557 16.48 1.17 -12.61
CA VAL A 557 16.23 0.50 -13.90
C VAL A 557 17.22 1.05 -14.93
N ASP A 558 18.31 0.32 -15.18
CA ASP A 558 19.44 0.75 -16.02
C ASP A 558 19.52 -0.10 -17.29
N GLY A 559 18.97 0.38 -18.40
CA GLY A 559 18.88 -0.37 -19.66
C GLY A 559 18.06 -1.68 -19.56
N ALA A 560 17.27 -1.83 -18.50
CA ALA A 560 16.41 -2.98 -18.22
C ALA A 560 14.93 -2.68 -18.52
N SER A 561 14.07 -3.69 -18.63
CA SER A 561 12.62 -3.51 -18.79
C SER A 561 11.81 -4.09 -17.64
N VAL A 562 10.90 -3.30 -17.07
CA VAL A 562 9.87 -3.71 -16.10
C VAL A 562 8.51 -3.52 -16.78
N GLU A 563 7.81 -4.60 -17.11
CA GLU A 563 6.70 -4.52 -18.07
C GLU A 563 5.50 -5.37 -17.66
N SER A 564 4.28 -4.84 -17.85
CA SER A 564 3.07 -5.64 -17.99
C SER A 564 2.60 -5.64 -19.45
N THR A 565 2.39 -6.83 -20.00
CA THR A 565 1.97 -7.07 -21.40
C THR A 565 0.47 -7.33 -21.55
N GLY A 566 -0.30 -7.24 -20.46
CA GLY A 566 -1.73 -7.54 -20.42
C GLY A 566 -2.45 -6.66 -19.39
N ALA A 567 -3.30 -7.27 -18.56
CA ALA A 567 -4.10 -6.54 -17.56
C ALA A 567 -3.37 -6.29 -16.22
N GLY A 568 -2.13 -6.78 -16.06
CA GLY A 568 -1.38 -6.69 -14.82
C GLY A 568 -1.06 -5.26 -14.37
N ILE A 569 -1.13 -5.00 -13.07
CA ILE A 569 -0.69 -3.72 -12.48
C ILE A 569 0.83 -3.74 -12.31
N VAL A 570 1.52 -2.73 -12.83
CA VAL A 570 2.90 -2.39 -12.46
C VAL A 570 2.90 -1.34 -11.34
N SER A 571 3.55 -1.66 -10.23
CA SER A 571 3.75 -0.78 -9.08
C SER A 571 5.22 -0.76 -8.70
N VAL A 572 5.85 0.43 -8.79
CA VAL A 572 7.26 0.63 -8.44
C VAL A 572 7.35 1.70 -7.36
N SER A 573 7.94 1.37 -6.22
CA SER A 573 8.16 2.28 -5.10
C SER A 573 9.60 2.22 -4.64
N GLY A 574 10.22 3.38 -4.42
CA GLY A 574 11.59 3.45 -3.97
C GLY A 574 11.90 4.70 -3.16
N ARG A 575 12.73 4.53 -2.13
CA ARG A 575 13.34 5.63 -1.39
C ARG A 575 14.86 5.63 -1.56
N GLY A 576 15.43 6.78 -1.92
CA GLY A 576 16.89 6.95 -1.97
C GLY A 576 17.53 6.79 -0.60
N GLY A 577 18.85 6.58 -0.58
CA GLY A 577 19.66 6.60 0.64
C GLY A 577 19.67 7.96 1.36
N ASP A 578 20.57 8.20 2.30
CA ASP A 578 20.60 9.42 3.11
C ASP A 578 21.99 10.05 3.27
N THR A 579 22.99 9.59 2.51
CA THR A 579 24.34 10.17 2.49
C THR A 579 24.70 10.71 1.11
N ASP A 580 25.48 11.79 1.07
CA ASP A 580 26.01 12.41 -0.15
C ASP A 580 24.92 12.86 -1.18
N ASP A 581 25.29 12.87 -2.46
CA ASP A 581 24.45 13.29 -3.59
C ASP A 581 23.74 12.09 -4.26
N ASP A 582 22.75 12.36 -5.12
CA ASP A 582 22.09 11.36 -5.98
C ASP A 582 21.34 10.23 -5.24
N ASN A 583 20.76 10.53 -4.07
CA ASN A 583 19.87 9.61 -3.38
C ASN A 583 18.46 9.65 -3.97
N ILE A 584 18.23 8.83 -5.00
CA ILE A 584 17.02 8.89 -5.81
C ILE A 584 16.00 7.84 -5.37
N GLY A 585 14.71 8.19 -5.33
CA GLY A 585 13.67 7.19 -5.07
C GLY A 585 13.60 6.12 -6.16
N VAL A 586 13.27 6.56 -7.39
CA VAL A 586 13.21 5.72 -8.59
C VAL A 586 14.04 6.35 -9.71
N LEU A 587 15.05 5.63 -10.19
CA LEU A 587 15.93 6.03 -11.29
C LEU A 587 15.71 5.15 -12.52
N VAL A 588 15.29 5.75 -13.63
CA VAL A 588 15.19 5.10 -14.94
C VAL A 588 16.23 5.72 -15.88
N THR A 589 17.21 4.93 -16.29
CA THR A 589 18.38 5.39 -17.05
C THR A 589 18.88 4.36 -18.06
N GLY A 590 19.82 4.75 -18.92
CA GLY A 590 20.53 3.83 -19.82
C GLY A 590 19.64 3.15 -20.87
N GLY A 591 18.47 3.71 -21.19
CA GLY A 591 17.45 3.06 -22.02
C GLY A 591 16.50 2.14 -21.24
N GLY A 592 16.48 2.27 -19.91
CA GLY A 592 15.61 1.49 -19.03
C GLY A 592 14.14 1.86 -19.19
N ARG A 593 13.22 0.90 -19.03
CA ARG A 593 11.80 1.10 -19.30
C ARG A 593 10.95 0.53 -18.17
N ILE A 594 9.98 1.31 -17.69
CA ILE A 594 8.88 0.84 -16.84
C ILE A 594 7.60 1.01 -17.64
N VAL A 595 6.92 -0.09 -18.00
CA VAL A 595 5.79 -0.09 -18.93
C VAL A 595 4.58 -0.79 -18.30
N GLY A 596 3.54 -0.02 -18.01
CA GLY A 596 2.24 -0.52 -17.58
C GLY A 596 1.45 -1.19 -18.71
N GLY A 597 0.54 -2.08 -18.34
CA GLY A 597 -0.35 -2.79 -19.24
C GLY A 597 -1.51 -1.96 -19.82
N ASP A 598 -2.56 -2.65 -20.24
CA ASP A 598 -3.55 -2.12 -21.18
C ASP A 598 -4.72 -1.36 -20.53
N SER A 599 -5.03 -1.63 -19.26
CA SER A 599 -6.29 -1.14 -18.66
C SER A 599 -6.22 -0.76 -17.19
N ALA A 600 -5.27 -1.28 -16.42
CA ALA A 600 -5.17 -0.98 -15.01
C ALA A 600 -4.52 0.39 -14.77
N THR A 601 -4.65 0.93 -13.55
CA THR A 601 -3.84 2.09 -13.14
C THR A 601 -2.48 1.61 -12.66
N HIS A 602 -1.42 2.20 -13.20
CA HIS A 602 -0.03 1.88 -12.89
C HIS A 602 0.59 2.97 -12.03
N PHE A 603 1.49 2.58 -11.12
CA PHE A 603 2.01 3.46 -10.09
C PHE A 603 3.53 3.47 -10.11
N VAL A 604 4.11 4.67 -10.14
CA VAL A 604 5.53 4.89 -9.82
C VAL A 604 5.62 5.93 -8.73
N SER A 605 6.16 5.54 -7.57
CA SER A 605 6.33 6.39 -6.41
C SER A 605 7.81 6.46 -6.05
N GLY A 606 8.33 7.67 -5.85
CA GLY A 606 9.74 7.87 -5.55
C GLY A 606 9.95 8.96 -4.50
N THR A 607 10.73 8.65 -3.47
CA THR A 607 11.15 9.62 -2.45
C THR A 607 12.67 9.77 -2.47
N GLY A 608 13.16 10.99 -2.70
CA GLY A 608 14.57 11.30 -2.61
C GLY A 608 15.08 11.24 -1.17
N GLY A 609 16.37 10.98 -1.03
CA GLY A 609 17.06 10.87 0.25
C GLY A 609 17.13 12.17 1.05
N ALA A 610 17.10 12.07 2.39
CA ALA A 610 17.18 13.25 3.27
C ALA A 610 18.59 13.85 3.38
N ALA A 611 19.54 13.40 2.57
CA ALA A 611 20.93 13.87 2.57
C ALA A 611 21.03 15.39 2.30
N PRO A 612 22.09 16.07 2.77
CA PRO A 612 22.31 17.50 2.45
C PRO A 612 22.84 17.72 1.02
N GLY A 613 23.07 16.66 0.25
CA GLY A 613 23.60 16.71 -1.12
C GLY A 613 22.61 17.20 -2.19
N ILE A 614 23.07 17.18 -3.44
CA ILE A 614 22.31 17.53 -4.64
C ILE A 614 21.75 16.28 -5.33
N GLY A 615 20.74 16.44 -6.18
CA GLY A 615 20.26 15.33 -7.01
C GLY A 615 19.45 14.27 -6.26
N ASN A 616 18.94 14.56 -5.07
CA ASN A 616 18.10 13.63 -4.33
C ASN A 616 16.66 13.71 -4.86
N ASP A 617 16.44 13.25 -6.08
CA ASP A 617 15.13 13.31 -6.73
C ASP A 617 14.19 12.21 -6.23
N GLY A 618 12.88 12.48 -6.24
CA GLY A 618 11.88 11.44 -6.05
C GLY A 618 11.92 10.43 -7.20
N ILE A 619 11.62 10.90 -8.40
CA ILE A 619 11.65 10.12 -9.63
C ILE A 619 12.56 10.83 -10.64
N ARG A 620 13.55 10.12 -11.19
CA ARG A 620 14.44 10.61 -12.25
C ARG A 620 14.37 9.71 -13.49
N VAL A 621 13.97 10.28 -14.63
CA VAL A 621 13.97 9.62 -15.94
C VAL A 621 14.96 10.33 -16.86
N ILE A 622 16.07 9.67 -17.18
CA ILE A 622 17.19 10.31 -17.88
C ILE A 622 17.82 9.42 -18.95
N GLY A 623 18.20 10.02 -20.07
CA GLY A 623 18.92 9.33 -21.15
C GLY A 623 17.99 8.83 -22.25
N SER A 624 18.55 8.70 -23.46
CA SER A 624 17.81 8.27 -24.64
C SER A 624 17.24 6.85 -24.45
N GLY A 625 15.95 6.69 -24.74
CA GLY A 625 15.24 5.41 -24.61
C GLY A 625 14.78 5.09 -23.18
N SER A 626 15.13 5.92 -22.20
CA SER A 626 14.64 5.76 -20.83
C SER A 626 13.18 6.21 -20.74
N GLU A 627 12.30 5.34 -20.25
CA GLU A 627 10.85 5.53 -20.37
C GLU A 627 10.09 5.07 -19.12
N ILE A 628 9.09 5.86 -18.70
CA ILE A 628 7.99 5.38 -17.86
C ILE A 628 6.71 5.52 -18.68
N SER A 629 6.04 4.42 -18.99
CA SER A 629 4.83 4.45 -19.81
C SER A 629 3.75 3.45 -19.46
N SER A 630 2.64 3.51 -20.18
CA SER A 630 1.58 2.50 -20.18
C SER A 630 1.11 2.20 -21.61
N ASN A 631 0.73 0.96 -21.89
CA ASN A 631 0.20 0.55 -23.20
C ASN A 631 -1.24 1.06 -23.42
N GLY A 632 -2.02 1.20 -22.35
CA GLY A 632 -3.38 1.76 -22.42
C GLY A 632 -3.96 2.18 -21.06
N GLY A 633 -3.43 1.62 -19.97
CA GLY A 633 -3.86 1.94 -18.60
C GLY A 633 -3.50 3.36 -18.17
N ASN A 634 -4.13 3.84 -17.10
CA ASN A 634 -3.75 5.12 -16.48
C ASN A 634 -2.35 5.00 -15.85
N LEU A 635 -1.62 6.11 -15.82
CA LEU A 635 -0.30 6.17 -15.22
C LEU A 635 -0.25 7.28 -14.17
N VAL A 636 0.09 6.91 -12.94
CA VAL A 636 0.18 7.83 -11.79
C VAL A 636 1.62 7.86 -11.29
N LEU A 637 2.23 9.05 -11.31
CA LEU A 637 3.57 9.29 -10.78
C LEU A 637 3.50 10.19 -9.55
N GLN A 638 4.16 9.78 -8.47
CA GLN A 638 4.29 10.56 -7.24
C GLN A 638 5.76 10.68 -6.87
N GLY A 639 6.33 11.86 -7.08
CA GLY A 639 7.72 12.14 -6.79
C GLY A 639 7.86 13.16 -5.67
N THR A 640 8.64 12.84 -4.64
CA THR A 640 9.03 13.79 -3.58
C THR A 640 10.54 13.91 -3.56
N GLY A 641 11.06 15.11 -3.82
CA GLY A 641 12.48 15.43 -3.69
C GLY A 641 12.93 15.34 -2.23
N GLY A 642 14.16 14.89 -2.04
CA GLY A 642 14.83 14.81 -0.75
C GLY A 642 15.54 16.11 -0.39
N GLY A 643 16.68 16.04 0.28
CA GLY A 643 17.48 17.22 0.59
C GLY A 643 17.12 17.85 1.94
N SER A 644 18.09 17.91 2.86
CA SER A 644 18.00 18.67 4.13
C SER A 644 19.00 19.83 4.23
N GLY A 645 19.88 19.99 3.25
CA GLY A 645 20.95 20.99 3.23
C GLY A 645 20.44 22.41 2.97
N THR A 646 21.19 23.42 3.43
CA THR A 646 20.91 24.85 3.19
C THR A 646 21.51 25.39 1.90
N THR A 647 22.36 24.61 1.23
CA THR A 647 23.07 24.97 -0.02
C THR A 647 22.83 23.98 -1.15
N SER A 648 21.97 22.97 -0.96
CA SER A 648 21.75 21.93 -1.97
C SER A 648 20.87 22.40 -3.12
N GLY A 649 21.19 21.93 -4.32
CA GLY A 649 20.46 22.16 -5.56
C GLY A 649 19.85 20.88 -6.13
N MET A 650 18.83 20.99 -6.98
CA MET A 650 18.32 19.89 -7.83
C MET A 650 17.74 18.70 -7.05
N ASN A 651 16.92 18.96 -6.04
CA ASN A 651 16.15 17.91 -5.36
C ASN A 651 14.71 18.01 -5.82
N SER A 652 14.40 17.38 -6.95
CA SER A 652 13.12 17.51 -7.62
C SER A 652 12.16 16.40 -7.21
N GLY A 653 10.85 16.67 -7.25
CA GLY A 653 9.86 15.61 -7.14
C GLY A 653 9.97 14.63 -8.30
N VAL A 654 9.77 15.15 -9.52
CA VAL A 654 9.91 14.40 -10.77
C VAL A 654 10.84 15.14 -11.72
N PHE A 655 11.90 14.47 -12.19
CA PHE A 655 12.88 15.03 -13.11
C PHE A 655 12.97 14.21 -14.41
N VAL A 656 12.73 14.86 -15.55
CA VAL A 656 12.78 14.27 -16.89
C VAL A 656 13.81 15.02 -17.73
N ASN A 657 14.86 14.34 -18.21
CA ASN A 657 15.97 14.98 -18.92
C ASN A 657 16.60 14.08 -19.99
N ASN A 658 17.32 14.68 -20.94
CA ASN A 658 18.24 14.02 -21.87
C ASN A 658 17.62 12.84 -22.64
N GLY A 659 16.40 12.99 -23.15
CA GLY A 659 15.68 11.93 -23.86
C GLY A 659 14.83 11.00 -22.99
N GLY A 660 14.70 11.31 -21.69
CA GLY A 660 13.72 10.66 -20.83
C GLY A 660 12.29 10.93 -21.30
N LEU A 661 11.46 9.89 -21.29
CA LEU A 661 10.07 9.94 -21.74
C LEU A 661 9.13 9.47 -20.61
N ILE A 662 8.09 10.24 -20.35
CA ILE A 662 6.92 9.79 -19.60
C ILE A 662 5.73 9.85 -20.53
N THR A 663 5.04 8.72 -20.76
CA THR A 663 3.90 8.72 -21.69
C THR A 663 2.83 7.70 -21.36
N THR A 664 1.60 7.92 -21.80
CA THR A 664 0.56 6.88 -21.83
C THR A 664 0.20 6.49 -23.26
N GLY A 665 -0.39 5.31 -23.43
CA GLY A 665 -0.97 4.87 -24.70
C GLY A 665 -2.23 5.66 -25.09
N SER A 666 -2.97 5.18 -26.10
CA SER A 666 -4.07 5.93 -26.73
C SER A 666 -5.29 6.21 -25.85
N GLY A 667 -5.40 5.62 -24.65
CA GLY A 667 -6.56 5.77 -23.77
C GLY A 667 -6.28 6.13 -22.31
N GLY A 668 -5.02 6.06 -21.86
CA GLY A 668 -4.68 6.23 -20.44
C GLY A 668 -4.46 7.69 -20.05
N ASN A 669 -5.03 8.12 -18.93
CA ASN A 669 -4.71 9.41 -18.31
C ASN A 669 -3.32 9.37 -17.67
N LEU A 670 -2.62 10.49 -17.72
CA LEU A 670 -1.32 10.68 -17.08
C LEU A 670 -1.46 11.70 -15.96
N ASP A 671 -1.29 11.25 -14.72
CA ASP A 671 -1.35 12.10 -13.53
C ASP A 671 0.03 12.12 -12.85
N ILE A 672 0.65 13.30 -12.81
CA ILE A 672 1.98 13.51 -12.22
C ILE A 672 1.86 14.47 -11.04
N THR A 673 2.28 14.03 -9.86
CA THR A 673 2.45 14.88 -8.69
C THR A 673 3.93 14.94 -8.31
N GLY A 674 4.49 16.14 -8.27
CA GLY A 674 5.88 16.38 -7.91
C GLY A 674 6.00 17.41 -6.80
N ALA A 675 6.69 17.06 -5.71
CA ALA A 675 7.05 17.97 -4.63
C ALA A 675 8.57 18.12 -4.57
N GLY A 676 9.08 19.35 -4.64
CA GLY A 676 10.50 19.62 -4.47
C GLY A 676 10.98 19.39 -3.04
N GLY A 677 12.29 19.20 -2.90
CA GLY A 677 12.95 18.97 -1.62
C GLY A 677 12.77 20.06 -0.57
N SER A 678 12.75 19.69 0.71
CA SER A 678 12.54 20.63 1.83
C SER A 678 13.75 21.48 2.23
N GLY A 679 14.92 21.25 1.60
CA GLY A 679 16.17 21.94 1.89
C GLY A 679 16.08 23.47 1.77
N GLY A 680 17.09 24.18 2.24
CA GLY A 680 17.13 25.65 2.20
C GLY A 680 17.72 26.25 0.92
N GLY A 681 18.19 25.41 -0.01
CA GLY A 681 18.92 25.80 -1.20
C GLY A 681 18.04 26.07 -2.43
N ASP A 682 18.66 26.01 -3.61
CA ASP A 682 18.05 26.38 -4.90
C ASP A 682 17.48 25.13 -5.62
N ASN A 683 16.74 25.31 -6.72
CA ASN A 683 16.41 24.21 -7.64
C ASN A 683 15.61 23.04 -7.01
N HIS A 684 14.82 23.29 -5.97
CA HIS A 684 13.89 22.31 -5.40
C HIS A 684 12.58 22.31 -6.18
N LYS A 685 12.58 21.72 -7.38
CA LYS A 685 11.42 21.79 -8.29
C LYS A 685 10.40 20.69 -8.00
N GLY A 686 9.10 20.99 -8.13
CA GLY A 686 8.07 19.95 -8.07
C GLY A 686 8.21 18.98 -9.24
N VAL A 687 8.01 19.49 -10.46
CA VAL A 687 8.20 18.77 -11.72
C VAL A 687 9.15 19.55 -12.61
N TRP A 688 10.21 18.90 -13.07
CA TRP A 688 11.22 19.50 -13.94
C TRP A 688 11.39 18.68 -15.22
N VAL A 689 10.98 19.25 -16.35
CA VAL A 689 11.23 18.72 -17.68
C VAL A 689 12.32 19.56 -18.31
N SER A 690 13.42 18.94 -18.73
CA SER A 690 14.58 19.69 -19.21
C SER A 690 15.24 19.08 -20.43
N GLN A 691 16.08 19.90 -21.06
CA GLN A 691 16.97 19.52 -22.13
C GLN A 691 18.39 20.00 -21.78
N ALA A 692 19.31 19.08 -21.49
CA ALA A 692 20.74 19.42 -21.33
C ALA A 692 21.61 19.18 -22.59
N VAL A 693 21.08 18.49 -23.63
CA VAL A 693 21.75 18.30 -24.95
C VAL A 693 20.75 18.55 -26.12
N LEU A 694 20.78 17.81 -27.23
CA LEU A 694 19.87 17.98 -28.39
C LEU A 694 18.58 17.14 -28.26
N VAL A 695 18.50 16.22 -27.29
CA VAL A 695 17.35 15.31 -27.11
C VAL A 695 16.53 15.77 -25.89
N PRO A 696 15.24 16.08 -26.05
CA PRO A 696 14.44 16.66 -24.98
C PRO A 696 13.92 15.62 -23.98
N GLY A 697 13.76 16.03 -22.73
CA GLY A 697 12.81 15.39 -21.83
C GLY A 697 11.38 15.61 -22.33
N THR A 698 10.56 14.57 -22.31
CA THR A 698 9.21 14.60 -22.87
C THR A 698 8.18 14.01 -21.91
N ILE A 699 7.07 14.72 -21.71
CA ILE A 699 5.87 14.22 -21.04
C ILE A 699 4.71 14.26 -22.03
N THR A 700 4.16 13.11 -22.38
CA THR A 700 3.07 13.01 -23.37
C THR A 700 1.92 12.12 -22.92
N SER A 701 0.79 12.17 -23.62
CA SER A 701 -0.18 11.09 -23.62
C SER A 701 -0.56 10.74 -25.05
N GLY A 702 -0.84 9.47 -25.33
CA GLY A 702 -1.29 9.01 -26.65
C GLY A 702 -2.74 9.36 -26.95
N GLY A 703 -3.53 9.72 -25.93
CA GLY A 703 -4.93 10.13 -26.08
C GLY A 703 -5.67 10.49 -24.80
N GLY A 704 -5.16 10.15 -23.60
CA GLY A 704 -5.77 10.57 -22.33
C GLY A 704 -5.42 12.01 -21.91
N ALA A 705 -6.05 12.48 -20.83
CA ALA A 705 -5.70 13.78 -20.24
C ALA A 705 -4.31 13.74 -19.59
N VAL A 706 -3.63 14.89 -19.57
CA VAL A 706 -2.37 15.08 -18.83
C VAL A 706 -2.61 16.07 -17.70
N THR A 707 -2.45 15.61 -16.47
CA THR A 707 -2.55 16.43 -15.25
C THR A 707 -1.18 16.47 -14.58
N ILE A 708 -0.65 17.67 -14.38
CA ILE A 708 0.62 17.87 -13.67
C ILE A 708 0.38 18.80 -12.48
N SER A 709 0.71 18.33 -11.29
CA SER A 709 0.69 19.12 -10.06
C SER A 709 2.11 19.20 -9.50
N GLY A 710 2.69 20.39 -9.56
CA GLY A 710 4.05 20.65 -9.10
C GLY A 710 4.06 21.64 -7.94
N THR A 711 4.72 21.26 -6.84
CA THR A 711 4.99 22.15 -5.70
C THR A 711 6.49 22.30 -5.54
N GLY A 712 6.98 23.54 -5.62
CA GLY A 712 8.36 23.87 -5.32
C GLY A 712 8.65 23.66 -3.84
N GLY A 713 9.82 23.12 -3.56
CA GLY A 713 10.33 22.95 -2.20
C GLY A 713 11.02 24.21 -1.70
N GLY A 714 12.06 24.07 -0.88
CA GLY A 714 12.80 25.23 -0.39
C GLY A 714 12.15 25.87 0.84
N THR A 715 12.81 25.81 2.00
CA THR A 715 12.41 26.55 3.22
C THR A 715 13.30 27.76 3.52
N GLY A 716 14.38 27.93 2.75
CA GLY A 716 15.42 28.95 2.93
C GLY A 716 15.40 30.08 1.89
N PRO A 717 16.47 30.88 1.81
CA PRO A 717 16.58 32.01 0.87
C PRO A 717 16.88 31.59 -0.58
N GLY A 718 16.99 30.29 -0.86
CA GLY A 718 17.29 29.80 -2.20
C GLY A 718 16.21 30.15 -3.23
N THR A 719 16.60 30.12 -4.51
CA THR A 719 15.87 30.53 -5.70
C THR A 719 15.66 29.35 -6.66
N ASN A 720 14.85 29.53 -7.70
CA ASN A 720 14.51 28.47 -8.67
C ASN A 720 13.81 27.25 -8.05
N ASN A 721 12.96 27.49 -7.06
CA ASN A 721 12.14 26.48 -6.42
C ASN A 721 10.76 26.45 -7.10
N GLN A 722 10.72 26.26 -8.42
CA GLN A 722 9.47 26.30 -9.17
C GLN A 722 8.59 25.08 -8.89
N GLY A 723 7.27 25.27 -8.96
CA GLY A 723 6.33 24.16 -8.93
C GLY A 723 6.51 23.27 -10.15
N VAL A 724 6.48 23.89 -11.33
CA VAL A 724 6.71 23.21 -12.61
C VAL A 724 7.69 24.03 -13.44
N MET A 725 8.74 23.38 -13.94
CA MET A 725 9.70 23.99 -14.86
C MET A 725 9.81 23.17 -16.14
N VAL A 726 9.60 23.83 -17.28
CA VAL A 726 9.86 23.30 -18.62
C VAL A 726 11.04 24.05 -19.23
N ALA A 727 12.20 23.42 -19.25
CA ALA A 727 13.48 24.04 -19.52
C ALA A 727 14.10 23.59 -20.86
N GLY A 728 14.30 24.52 -21.80
CA GLY A 728 14.94 24.30 -23.09
C GLY A 728 13.95 24.14 -24.25
N SER A 729 14.33 24.64 -25.43
CA SER A 729 13.42 24.85 -26.57
C SER A 729 12.70 23.60 -27.07
N ASN A 730 13.28 22.41 -26.88
CA ASN A 730 12.67 21.15 -27.32
C ASN A 730 12.00 20.38 -26.18
N ALA A 731 12.17 20.79 -24.91
CA ALA A 731 11.46 20.15 -23.79
C ALA A 731 9.95 20.25 -24.03
N LEU A 732 9.24 19.13 -23.87
CA LEU A 732 7.86 19.01 -24.34
C LEU A 732 6.95 18.47 -23.24
N ILE A 733 5.83 19.15 -23.03
CA ILE A 733 4.65 18.62 -22.34
C ILE A 733 3.49 18.68 -23.32
N SER A 734 2.88 17.54 -23.66
CA SER A 734 1.76 17.51 -24.59
C SER A 734 0.72 16.42 -24.29
N THR A 735 -0.49 16.57 -24.80
CA THR A 735 -1.51 15.50 -24.83
C THR A 735 -1.89 15.15 -26.27
N GLY A 736 -2.24 13.88 -26.49
CA GLY A 736 -2.67 13.32 -27.78
C GLY A 736 -4.11 13.67 -28.18
N GLY A 737 -4.90 14.32 -27.30
CA GLY A 737 -6.21 14.85 -27.71
C GLY A 737 -7.33 14.90 -26.67
N VAL A 738 -7.07 15.22 -25.39
CA VAL A 738 -8.15 15.52 -24.42
C VAL A 738 -8.01 16.85 -23.69
N SER A 739 -7.16 16.94 -22.68
CA SER A 739 -6.93 18.21 -21.99
C SER A 739 -5.60 18.15 -21.29
N LEU A 740 -4.96 19.31 -21.15
CA LEU A 740 -3.70 19.46 -20.44
C LEU A 740 -3.91 20.45 -19.32
N THR A 741 -3.70 19.99 -18.08
CA THR A 741 -3.79 20.84 -16.89
C THR A 741 -2.47 20.85 -16.15
N ILE A 742 -1.91 22.04 -15.93
CA ILE A 742 -0.72 22.25 -15.10
C ILE A 742 -1.12 23.11 -13.91
N THR A 743 -0.96 22.57 -12.71
CA THR A 743 -1.04 23.31 -11.45
C THR A 743 0.36 23.48 -10.89
N ALA A 744 0.78 24.72 -10.69
CA ALA A 744 2.13 25.02 -10.22
C ALA A 744 2.09 25.96 -9.01
N ALA A 745 2.64 25.49 -7.90
CA ALA A 745 2.87 26.27 -6.69
C ALA A 745 4.38 26.46 -6.49
N GLY A 746 4.83 27.70 -6.43
CA GLY A 746 6.22 28.03 -6.15
C GLY A 746 6.59 27.77 -4.70
N GLY A 747 7.83 27.37 -4.49
CA GLY A 747 8.47 27.29 -3.18
C GLY A 747 8.88 28.67 -2.65
N ALA A 748 9.64 28.69 -1.56
CA ALA A 748 10.23 29.95 -1.06
C ALA A 748 11.04 30.64 -2.17
N ASN A 749 10.83 31.96 -2.33
CA ASN A 749 11.45 32.83 -3.34
C ASN A 749 11.21 32.46 -4.81
N SER A 750 10.28 31.55 -5.10
CA SER A 750 9.81 31.25 -6.46
C SER A 750 8.31 31.48 -6.64
N LEU A 751 7.76 32.42 -5.87
CA LEU A 751 6.35 32.80 -5.96
C LEU A 751 6.02 33.57 -7.24
N THR A 752 7.02 34.19 -7.89
CA THR A 752 6.86 34.93 -9.15
C THR A 752 7.06 34.07 -10.39
N ASP A 753 7.73 32.92 -10.27
CA ASP A 753 8.06 32.02 -11.38
C ASP A 753 7.60 30.59 -11.09
N ALA A 754 6.49 30.44 -10.36
CA ALA A 754 5.96 29.15 -9.92
C ALA A 754 5.77 28.16 -11.08
N LEU A 755 5.28 28.64 -12.23
CA LEU A 755 5.38 27.96 -13.52
C LEU A 755 6.41 28.69 -14.40
N SER A 756 7.52 28.03 -14.73
CA SER A 756 8.53 28.57 -15.64
C SER A 756 8.58 27.77 -16.94
N ASN A 757 8.54 28.44 -18.09
CA ASN A 757 8.52 27.82 -19.41
C ASN A 757 9.50 28.45 -20.41
N SER A 758 10.40 27.62 -20.94
CA SER A 758 11.27 27.91 -22.08
C SER A 758 11.20 26.82 -23.16
N GLY A 759 10.29 25.84 -23.00
CA GLY A 759 10.04 24.74 -23.95
C GLY A 759 8.65 24.84 -24.57
N THR A 760 8.03 23.70 -24.87
CA THR A 760 6.70 23.64 -25.49
C THR A 760 5.69 22.96 -24.58
N ILE A 761 4.56 23.64 -24.35
CA ILE A 761 3.35 23.10 -23.72
C ILE A 761 2.25 23.11 -24.79
N SER A 762 1.74 21.94 -25.19
CA SER A 762 0.81 21.88 -26.32
C SER A 762 -0.28 20.81 -26.19
N THR A 763 -1.35 20.95 -26.98
CA THR A 763 -2.34 19.88 -27.18
C THR A 763 -2.42 19.52 -28.66
N GLN A 764 -2.68 18.25 -28.97
CA GLN A 764 -3.12 17.84 -30.31
C GLN A 764 -4.64 17.99 -30.40
N GLY A 765 -5.17 18.36 -31.58
CA GLY A 765 -6.62 18.36 -31.81
C GLY A 765 -7.41 19.57 -31.32
N ASN A 766 -6.75 20.69 -30.97
CA ASN A 766 -7.38 21.92 -30.48
C ASN A 766 -8.04 21.81 -29.09
N GLU A 767 -7.52 20.91 -28.28
CA GLU A 767 -8.01 20.64 -26.93
C GLU A 767 -7.54 21.68 -25.91
N PRO A 768 -8.25 21.86 -24.79
CA PRO A 768 -7.95 22.93 -23.85
C PRO A 768 -6.65 22.73 -23.07
N ILE A 769 -5.93 23.83 -22.88
CA ILE A 769 -4.82 23.95 -21.93
C ILE A 769 -5.30 24.78 -20.74
N THR A 770 -5.11 24.29 -19.52
CA THR A 770 -5.34 25.04 -18.29
C THR A 770 -4.05 25.17 -17.48
N LEU A 771 -3.61 26.41 -17.27
CA LEU A 771 -2.48 26.76 -16.41
C LEU A 771 -3.04 27.40 -15.12
N VAL A 772 -2.78 26.76 -13.98
CA VAL A 772 -3.23 27.22 -12.66
C VAL A 772 -2.00 27.58 -11.83
N THR A 773 -1.72 28.88 -11.68
CA THR A 773 -0.52 29.36 -10.98
C THR A 773 -0.66 30.81 -10.51
N ASP A 774 0.09 31.17 -9.47
CA ASP A 774 0.14 32.55 -8.94
C ASP A 774 1.37 33.34 -9.46
N GLY A 775 2.25 32.70 -10.23
CA GLY A 775 3.39 33.32 -10.89
C GLY A 775 3.78 32.56 -12.14
N PHE A 776 3.84 33.24 -13.28
CA PHE A 776 4.06 32.62 -14.58
C PHE A 776 5.17 33.33 -15.35
N ASP A 777 6.29 32.66 -15.53
CA ASP A 777 7.43 33.16 -16.30
C ASP A 777 7.58 32.35 -17.60
N ASN A 778 7.09 32.90 -18.72
CA ASN A 778 7.20 32.26 -20.02
C ASN A 778 8.32 32.88 -20.86
N GLN A 779 9.57 32.65 -20.46
CA GLN A 779 10.79 33.29 -20.99
C GLN A 779 10.97 33.16 -22.50
N SER A 780 10.89 31.95 -23.04
CA SER A 780 11.07 31.65 -24.47
C SER A 780 10.21 30.48 -24.94
N GLY A 781 9.32 29.99 -24.09
CA GLY A 781 8.53 28.82 -24.36
C GLY A 781 7.28 29.13 -25.17
N ASN A 782 6.72 28.11 -25.80
CA ASN A 782 5.46 28.20 -26.53
C ASN A 782 4.35 27.48 -25.76
N VAL A 783 3.18 28.09 -25.66
CA VAL A 783 1.96 27.45 -25.15
C VAL A 783 0.95 27.41 -26.28
N SER A 784 0.57 26.22 -26.77
CA SER A 784 -0.25 26.11 -27.98
C SER A 784 -1.39 25.10 -27.84
N SER A 785 -2.61 25.62 -27.76
CA SER A 785 -3.85 24.84 -27.91
C SER A 785 -4.37 24.86 -29.36
N GLY A 786 -3.58 25.32 -30.34
CA GLY A 786 -4.03 25.44 -31.73
C GLY A 786 -5.17 26.44 -31.88
N THR A 787 -6.30 26.03 -32.45
CA THR A 787 -7.54 26.83 -32.49
C THR A 787 -8.44 26.62 -31.26
N GLY A 788 -7.95 25.89 -30.26
CA GLY A 788 -8.65 25.59 -29.02
C GLY A 788 -8.57 26.71 -27.99
N THR A 789 -8.86 26.38 -26.73
CA THR A 789 -8.83 27.36 -25.63
C THR A 789 -7.60 27.17 -24.73
N THR A 790 -6.90 28.25 -24.44
CA THR A 790 -5.91 28.30 -23.35
C THR A 790 -6.47 29.14 -22.20
N LEU A 791 -6.40 28.60 -20.99
CA LEU A 791 -6.94 29.17 -19.77
C LEU A 791 -5.78 29.44 -18.82
N ILE A 792 -5.58 30.69 -18.40
CA ILE A 792 -4.59 31.07 -17.37
C ILE A 792 -5.35 31.56 -16.14
N ARG A 793 -5.19 30.86 -15.01
CA ARG A 793 -5.96 31.13 -13.79
C ARG A 793 -5.04 31.25 -12.58
N PRO A 794 -5.26 32.25 -11.72
CA PRO A 794 -4.65 32.25 -10.40
C PRO A 794 -5.01 30.99 -9.62
N ARG A 795 -4.07 30.48 -8.84
CA ARG A 795 -4.26 29.32 -7.96
C ARG A 795 -4.88 29.74 -6.63
N THR A 796 -4.50 30.91 -6.14
CA THR A 796 -5.02 31.51 -4.91
C THR A 796 -6.30 32.31 -5.23
N ALA A 797 -7.36 32.08 -4.46
CA ALA A 797 -8.60 32.85 -4.61
C ALA A 797 -8.34 34.34 -4.35
N ASP A 798 -9.07 35.20 -5.07
CA ASP A 798 -8.99 36.67 -4.97
C ASP A 798 -7.63 37.26 -5.36
N PHE A 799 -6.73 36.45 -5.91
CA PHE A 799 -5.42 36.90 -6.37
C PHE A 799 -5.55 37.76 -7.63
N SER A 800 -4.87 38.90 -7.65
CA SER A 800 -4.99 39.88 -8.74
C SER A 800 -4.20 39.45 -9.97
N VAL A 801 -4.54 40.00 -11.14
CA VAL A 801 -3.80 39.80 -12.40
C VAL A 801 -3.38 41.14 -12.96
N SER A 802 -2.12 41.28 -13.37
CA SER A 802 -1.54 42.47 -14.00
C SER A 802 -1.13 42.15 -15.44
N LEU A 803 -1.96 42.53 -16.42
CA LEU A 803 -1.63 42.43 -17.84
C LEU A 803 -0.65 43.55 -18.26
N GLY A 804 0.33 43.17 -19.08
CA GLY A 804 1.44 44.01 -19.52
C GLY A 804 2.52 44.25 -18.45
N GLY A 805 2.35 43.75 -17.23
CA GLY A 805 3.31 43.90 -16.12
C GLY A 805 3.94 42.57 -15.72
N ALA A 806 5.12 42.63 -15.08
CA ALA A 806 5.79 41.46 -14.51
C ALA A 806 5.13 40.98 -13.21
N ASP A 807 5.39 39.73 -12.82
CA ASP A 807 4.89 39.15 -11.57
C ASP A 807 5.33 39.93 -10.33
N VAL A 808 4.44 39.99 -9.35
CA VAL A 808 4.74 40.55 -8.02
C VAL A 808 4.39 39.53 -6.96
N ALA A 809 5.44 39.01 -6.30
CA ALA A 809 5.33 37.93 -5.32
C ALA A 809 4.22 38.18 -4.29
N GLY A 810 3.23 37.27 -4.25
CA GLY A 810 2.13 37.33 -3.28
C GLY A 810 1.14 38.49 -3.48
N VAL A 811 1.23 39.23 -4.60
CA VAL A 811 0.35 40.37 -4.89
C VAL A 811 -0.48 40.14 -6.15
N ALA A 812 0.18 39.86 -7.27
CA ALA A 812 -0.50 39.70 -8.55
C ALA A 812 0.28 38.79 -9.51
N LEU A 813 -0.47 38.03 -10.29
CA LEU A 813 0.02 37.27 -11.44
C LEU A 813 0.33 38.27 -12.55
N GLY A 814 1.60 38.40 -12.91
CA GLY A 814 2.04 39.23 -14.02
C GLY A 814 1.91 38.47 -15.33
N LEU A 815 1.47 39.15 -16.38
CA LEU A 815 1.43 38.61 -17.73
C LEU A 815 1.90 39.71 -18.69
N THR A 816 3.19 39.71 -19.01
CA THR A 816 3.76 40.65 -19.96
C THR A 816 3.25 40.38 -21.37
N ASP A 817 3.28 41.41 -22.23
CA ASP A 817 2.87 41.29 -23.65
C ASP A 817 3.62 40.15 -24.35
N THR A 818 4.93 40.03 -24.08
CA THR A 818 5.77 38.98 -24.67
C THR A 818 5.37 37.58 -24.20
N GLU A 819 4.88 37.42 -22.97
CA GLU A 819 4.40 36.13 -22.48
C GLU A 819 3.05 35.75 -23.09
N LEU A 820 2.18 36.74 -23.29
CA LEU A 820 0.90 36.57 -23.99
C LEU A 820 1.13 36.20 -25.46
N ASP A 821 2.07 36.84 -26.15
CA ASP A 821 2.42 36.56 -27.56
C ASP A 821 2.95 35.13 -27.79
N ARG A 822 3.44 34.49 -26.73
CA ARG A 822 3.89 33.09 -26.75
C ARG A 822 2.76 32.09 -26.57
N VAL A 823 1.52 32.55 -26.42
CA VAL A 823 0.34 31.72 -26.39
C VAL A 823 -0.30 31.72 -27.78
N SER A 824 -0.50 30.54 -28.35
CA SER A 824 -1.25 30.32 -29.59
C SER A 824 -2.55 29.57 -29.27
N ALA A 825 -3.69 30.25 -29.39
CA ALA A 825 -5.01 29.71 -29.10
C ALA A 825 -6.06 30.28 -30.06
N GLY A 826 -7.21 29.60 -30.18
CA GLY A 826 -8.42 30.26 -30.67
C GLY A 826 -8.88 31.32 -29.68
N LEU A 827 -8.98 30.93 -28.41
CA LEU A 827 -9.33 31.78 -27.28
C LEU A 827 -8.29 31.67 -26.17
N LEU A 828 -7.74 32.81 -25.73
CA LEU A 828 -7.02 32.94 -24.47
C LEU A 828 -7.97 33.55 -23.43
N GLU A 829 -8.33 32.78 -22.41
CA GLU A 829 -9.08 33.27 -21.25
C GLU A 829 -8.14 33.47 -20.06
N ILE A 830 -8.18 34.65 -19.47
CA ILE A 830 -7.43 35.00 -18.27
C ILE A 830 -8.40 35.22 -17.12
N GLY A 831 -8.19 34.47 -16.04
CA GLY A 831 -8.99 34.53 -14.83
C GLY A 831 -10.26 33.66 -14.87
N ASN A 832 -11.09 33.84 -13.85
CA ASN A 832 -12.35 33.16 -13.59
C ASN A 832 -13.14 33.91 -12.49
N ALA A 833 -14.25 33.33 -12.04
CA ALA A 833 -15.07 33.91 -10.97
C ALA A 833 -14.37 34.04 -9.60
N SER A 834 -13.26 33.33 -9.36
CA SER A 834 -12.45 33.44 -8.13
C SER A 834 -11.20 34.31 -8.31
N THR A 835 -11.04 34.94 -9.48
CA THR A 835 -9.91 35.83 -9.75
C THR A 835 -10.18 37.21 -9.17
N GLY A 836 -9.17 37.79 -8.52
CA GLY A 836 -9.25 39.15 -8.00
C GLY A 836 -9.25 40.21 -9.09
N MET A 837 -8.86 41.43 -8.74
CA MET A 837 -8.83 42.53 -9.71
C MET A 837 -7.91 42.23 -10.88
N ILE A 838 -8.35 42.56 -12.10
CA ILE A 838 -7.51 42.50 -13.30
C ILE A 838 -7.17 43.92 -13.73
N VAL A 839 -5.88 44.20 -13.93
CA VAL A 839 -5.40 45.53 -14.33
C VAL A 839 -4.53 45.44 -15.58
N VAL A 840 -4.81 46.28 -16.59
CA VAL A 840 -3.94 46.46 -17.77
C VAL A 840 -3.01 47.63 -17.52
N ASN A 841 -1.76 47.33 -17.15
CA ASN A 841 -0.76 48.29 -16.67
C ASN A 841 0.25 48.74 -17.74
N ALA A 842 0.41 47.97 -18.82
CA ALA A 842 1.19 48.33 -20.00
C ALA A 842 0.38 48.04 -21.28
N PRO A 843 0.70 48.69 -22.41
CA PRO A 843 0.11 48.34 -23.69
C PRO A 843 0.27 46.85 -24.01
N ILE A 844 -0.79 46.23 -24.54
CA ILE A 844 -0.74 44.85 -25.05
C ILE A 844 -1.23 44.80 -26.50
N THR A 845 -0.54 44.00 -27.33
CA THR A 845 -0.95 43.65 -28.69
C THR A 845 -1.14 42.16 -28.74
N HIS A 846 -2.26 41.65 -29.29
CA HIS A 846 -2.55 40.23 -29.14
C HIS A 846 -3.17 39.56 -30.37
N GLY A 847 -2.68 38.36 -30.66
CA GLY A 847 -3.03 37.56 -31.84
C GLY A 847 -4.15 36.51 -31.66
N ASN A 848 -4.63 36.28 -30.43
CA ASN A 848 -5.74 35.37 -30.14
C ASN A 848 -7.03 36.14 -29.86
N ASP A 849 -8.19 35.48 -29.85
CA ASP A 849 -9.33 36.06 -29.13
C ASP A 849 -8.97 36.11 -27.65
N LEU A 850 -9.16 37.25 -26.99
CA LEU A 850 -8.76 37.46 -25.60
C LEU A 850 -10.00 37.72 -24.73
N SER A 851 -10.18 36.92 -23.69
CA SER A 851 -11.25 37.09 -22.70
C SER A 851 -10.67 37.28 -21.30
N LEU A 852 -11.12 38.32 -20.61
CA LEU A 852 -10.79 38.57 -19.21
C LEU A 852 -12.02 38.26 -18.35
N VAL A 853 -11.87 37.37 -17.36
CA VAL A 853 -12.93 37.02 -16.42
C VAL A 853 -12.45 37.28 -15.00
N SER A 854 -13.17 38.11 -14.26
CA SER A 854 -12.82 38.46 -12.88
C SER A 854 -14.03 38.35 -11.95
N GLY A 855 -13.78 37.89 -10.72
CA GLY A 855 -14.70 38.02 -9.60
C GLY A 855 -14.76 39.44 -9.03
N MET A 856 -13.89 40.36 -9.46
CA MET A 856 -13.83 41.75 -8.99
C MET A 856 -13.72 42.72 -10.16
N ASN A 857 -13.16 43.91 -9.91
CA ASN A 857 -13.01 44.99 -10.87
C ASN A 857 -11.99 44.64 -11.96
N VAL A 858 -12.27 45.10 -13.18
CA VAL A 858 -11.32 45.13 -14.30
C VAL A 858 -10.99 46.57 -14.65
N THR A 859 -9.73 46.97 -14.50
CA THR A 859 -9.25 48.32 -14.82
C THR A 859 -8.31 48.29 -16.01
N ILE A 860 -8.67 49.00 -17.08
CA ILE A 860 -7.85 49.18 -18.27
C ILE A 860 -7.18 50.56 -18.17
N GLY A 861 -5.87 50.56 -17.92
CA GLY A 861 -5.07 51.79 -17.81
C GLY A 861 -4.31 52.15 -19.08
N GLN A 862 -4.07 51.16 -19.94
CA GLN A 862 -3.28 51.26 -21.17
C GLN A 862 -4.02 50.60 -22.34
N SER A 863 -3.44 50.70 -23.54
CA SER A 863 -4.08 50.23 -24.76
C SER A 863 -4.09 48.70 -24.87
N VAL A 864 -5.18 48.15 -25.39
CA VAL A 864 -5.30 46.75 -25.82
C VAL A 864 -5.60 46.77 -27.32
N THR A 865 -4.69 46.22 -28.12
CA THR A 865 -4.82 46.17 -29.58
C THR A 865 -4.90 44.72 -30.04
N MET A 866 -6.04 44.36 -30.62
CA MET A 866 -6.26 43.02 -31.19
C MET A 866 -5.82 42.99 -32.65
N ASP A 867 -5.17 41.91 -33.05
CA ASP A 867 -4.88 41.61 -34.44
C ASP A 867 -6.16 41.51 -35.29
N ALA A 868 -5.98 41.54 -36.61
CA ALA A 868 -7.10 41.51 -37.55
C ALA A 868 -8.02 40.30 -37.33
N ASN A 869 -9.32 40.58 -37.22
CA ASN A 869 -10.41 39.63 -36.99
C ASN A 869 -10.42 38.95 -35.60
N LYS A 870 -9.60 39.42 -34.65
CA LYS A 870 -9.59 38.92 -33.27
C LYS A 870 -10.45 39.78 -32.35
N SER A 871 -11.09 39.13 -31.40
CA SER A 871 -12.08 39.73 -30.51
C SER A 871 -11.54 39.88 -29.09
N PHE A 872 -11.99 40.92 -28.40
CA PHE A 872 -11.67 41.17 -27.00
C PHE A 872 -12.94 41.16 -26.16
N SER A 873 -12.94 40.43 -25.05
CA SER A 873 -14.05 40.42 -24.10
C SER A 873 -13.61 40.61 -22.66
N VAL A 874 -14.44 41.28 -21.87
CA VAL A 874 -14.30 41.42 -20.43
C VAL A 874 -15.62 41.05 -19.77
N ASN A 875 -15.57 40.19 -18.77
CA ASN A 875 -16.70 39.77 -17.97
C ASN A 875 -16.36 39.83 -16.48
N THR A 876 -17.11 40.62 -15.73
CA THR A 876 -17.04 40.64 -14.27
C THR A 876 -18.30 40.01 -13.70
N VAL A 877 -18.18 39.24 -12.62
CA VAL A 877 -19.30 38.40 -12.14
C VAL A 877 -19.84 38.77 -10.76
N ASP A 878 -19.14 39.58 -9.97
CA ASP A 878 -19.62 40.03 -8.65
C ASP A 878 -20.38 41.37 -8.75
N GLU A 879 -21.61 41.41 -8.25
CA GLU A 879 -22.43 42.61 -8.24
C GLU A 879 -21.96 43.66 -7.21
N ALA A 880 -21.17 43.24 -6.21
CA ALA A 880 -20.60 44.15 -5.22
C ALA A 880 -19.38 44.89 -5.76
N ASP A 881 -18.44 44.19 -6.41
CA ASP A 881 -17.15 44.76 -6.80
C ASP A 881 -16.76 44.49 -8.27
N GLY A 882 -17.69 44.08 -9.13
CA GLY A 882 -17.46 43.78 -10.54
C GLY A 882 -17.70 44.96 -11.48
N SER A 883 -16.87 46.00 -11.40
CA SER A 883 -16.92 47.15 -12.31
C SER A 883 -15.83 47.08 -13.40
N ILE A 884 -16.09 47.71 -14.54
CA ILE A 884 -15.12 47.87 -15.64
C ILE A 884 -14.76 49.36 -15.77
N LEU A 885 -13.47 49.69 -15.70
CA LEU A 885 -12.98 51.08 -15.78
C LEU A 885 -11.92 51.25 -16.85
N LEU A 886 -12.17 52.11 -17.84
CA LEU A 886 -11.13 52.65 -18.73
C LEU A 886 -10.65 53.98 -18.14
N SER A 887 -9.48 53.94 -17.50
CA SER A 887 -9.08 54.91 -16.47
C SER A 887 -8.29 56.12 -16.95
N SER A 888 -7.83 56.13 -18.21
CA SER A 888 -7.00 57.21 -18.74
C SER A 888 -7.16 57.39 -20.25
N ALA A 889 -6.60 58.47 -20.81
CA ALA A 889 -6.53 58.67 -22.25
C ALA A 889 -5.71 57.59 -23.00
N ASN A 890 -4.84 56.87 -22.29
CA ASN A 890 -4.08 55.75 -22.87
C ASN A 890 -4.91 54.46 -22.93
N ALA A 891 -6.05 54.39 -22.24
CA ALA A 891 -6.95 53.24 -22.25
C ALA A 891 -7.74 53.18 -23.58
N GLN A 892 -7.06 52.70 -24.63
CA GLN A 892 -7.61 52.52 -25.97
C GLN A 892 -7.80 51.03 -26.26
N LEU A 893 -9.05 50.58 -26.40
CA LEU A 893 -9.39 49.24 -26.89
C LEU A 893 -9.59 49.31 -28.41
N SER A 894 -8.89 48.46 -29.15
CA SER A 894 -8.98 48.45 -30.61
C SER A 894 -9.02 47.03 -31.16
N ALA A 895 -9.95 46.76 -32.07
CA ALA A 895 -9.99 45.52 -32.86
C ALA A 895 -10.24 45.84 -34.34
N THR A 896 -9.56 45.13 -35.23
CA THR A 896 -9.62 45.41 -36.68
C THR A 896 -10.27 44.27 -37.46
N GLY A 897 -10.63 44.53 -38.72
CA GLY A 897 -11.40 43.56 -39.52
C GLY A 897 -12.76 43.28 -38.90
N SER A 898 -13.16 42.02 -38.78
CA SER A 898 -14.44 41.59 -38.19
C SER A 898 -14.43 41.39 -36.67
N GLY A 899 -13.30 41.64 -35.99
CA GLY A 899 -13.15 41.40 -34.55
C GLY A 899 -14.06 42.29 -33.71
N THR A 900 -14.67 41.73 -32.66
CA THR A 900 -15.64 42.43 -31.80
C THR A 900 -15.04 42.82 -30.45
N VAL A 901 -15.60 43.84 -29.80
CA VAL A 901 -15.29 44.14 -28.39
C VAL A 901 -16.55 44.01 -27.53
N THR A 902 -16.50 43.16 -26.51
CA THR A 902 -17.63 42.88 -25.61
C THR A 902 -17.25 43.16 -24.15
N LEU A 903 -17.90 44.13 -23.51
CA LEU A 903 -17.67 44.46 -22.11
C LEU A 903 -18.94 44.22 -21.30
N VAL A 904 -18.88 43.32 -20.31
CA VAL A 904 -20.00 42.97 -19.43
C VAL A 904 -19.59 43.22 -17.98
N ALA A 905 -20.12 44.29 -17.41
CA ALA A 905 -19.92 44.64 -16.00
C ALA A 905 -21.10 44.12 -15.15
N ALA A 906 -20.82 43.36 -14.09
CA ALA A 906 -21.84 42.99 -13.11
C ALA A 906 -22.38 44.21 -12.38
N ARG A 907 -21.53 45.22 -12.11
CA ARG A 907 -21.88 46.43 -11.38
C ARG A 907 -21.98 47.69 -12.25
N ASN A 908 -20.87 48.26 -12.71
CA ASN A 908 -20.91 49.47 -13.55
C ASN A 908 -19.73 49.53 -14.51
N LEU A 909 -19.88 50.30 -15.59
CA LEU A 909 -18.84 50.50 -16.58
C LEU A 909 -18.58 51.99 -16.78
N THR A 910 -17.31 52.40 -16.76
CA THR A 910 -16.91 53.80 -16.87
C THR A 910 -15.78 53.98 -17.89
N LEU A 911 -15.99 54.89 -18.84
CA LEU A 911 -14.98 55.41 -19.76
C LEU A 911 -14.69 56.86 -19.42
N THR A 912 -13.44 57.14 -19.06
CA THR A 912 -12.96 58.48 -18.67
C THR A 912 -12.52 59.31 -19.87
N ASN A 913 -12.24 60.60 -19.64
CA ASN A 913 -11.90 61.55 -20.70
C ASN A 913 -10.67 61.10 -21.50
N GLY A 914 -10.83 61.07 -22.82
CA GLY A 914 -9.81 60.63 -23.76
C GLY A 914 -9.70 59.12 -23.94
N SER A 915 -10.34 58.29 -23.10
CA SER A 915 -10.36 56.83 -23.29
C SER A 915 -11.23 56.43 -24.49
N GLY A 916 -10.99 55.24 -25.06
CA GLY A 916 -11.67 54.87 -26.29
C GLY A 916 -11.82 53.37 -26.54
N ILE A 917 -12.85 53.03 -27.30
CA ILE A 917 -13.13 51.70 -27.84
C ILE A 917 -13.40 51.86 -29.34
N SER A 918 -12.66 51.12 -30.16
CA SER A 918 -12.77 51.20 -31.61
C SER A 918 -12.80 49.83 -32.28
N THR A 919 -13.67 49.65 -33.27
CA THR A 919 -13.62 48.52 -34.20
C THR A 919 -13.64 48.97 -35.67
N THR A 920 -13.05 48.20 -36.58
CA THR A 920 -13.21 48.48 -38.02
C THR A 920 -14.59 48.03 -38.53
N ASN A 921 -14.91 46.73 -38.48
CA ASN A 921 -16.19 46.21 -38.97
C ASN A 921 -16.93 45.34 -37.93
N GLY A 922 -16.29 45.01 -36.80
CA GLY A 922 -16.91 44.19 -35.77
C GLY A 922 -17.79 44.98 -34.80
N ASN A 923 -18.67 44.28 -34.09
CA ASN A 923 -19.60 44.89 -33.16
C ASN A 923 -18.92 45.36 -31.87
N LEU A 924 -19.51 46.38 -31.25
CA LEU A 924 -19.22 46.81 -29.89
C LEU A 924 -20.43 46.49 -29.01
N VAL A 925 -20.25 45.63 -28.00
CA VAL A 925 -21.30 45.25 -27.07
C VAL A 925 -20.88 45.67 -25.66
N ILE A 926 -21.59 46.61 -25.07
CA ILE A 926 -21.31 47.13 -23.73
C ILE A 926 -22.55 46.94 -22.88
N SER A 927 -22.42 46.18 -21.81
CA SER A 927 -23.50 45.87 -20.89
C SER A 927 -23.03 46.10 -19.45
N ALA A 928 -23.84 46.76 -18.64
CA ALA A 928 -23.54 46.98 -17.23
C ALA A 928 -24.80 46.90 -16.38
N ASN A 929 -24.71 46.15 -15.27
CA ASN A 929 -25.83 45.90 -14.35
C ASN A 929 -27.09 45.41 -15.08
N ALA A 930 -26.96 44.53 -16.07
CA ALA A 930 -28.12 44.08 -16.85
C ALA A 930 -29.19 43.39 -15.98
N ALA A 931 -28.77 42.74 -14.88
CA ALA A 931 -29.66 42.19 -13.87
C ALA A 931 -30.48 43.28 -13.14
N GLY A 932 -29.91 44.46 -12.93
CA GLY A 932 -30.56 45.59 -12.25
C GLY A 932 -30.63 45.41 -10.74
N THR A 933 -29.76 44.57 -10.18
CA THR A 933 -29.74 44.15 -8.77
C THR A 933 -28.64 44.81 -7.97
N ALA A 934 -27.56 45.27 -8.61
CA ALA A 934 -26.43 45.89 -7.93
C ALA A 934 -26.82 47.18 -7.16
N THR A 935 -26.28 47.32 -5.95
CA THR A 935 -26.61 48.41 -5.01
C THR A 935 -25.55 49.52 -4.99
N GLY A 936 -25.96 50.73 -4.65
CA GLY A 936 -25.09 51.92 -4.57
C GLY A 936 -25.39 52.98 -5.64
N GLY A 937 -24.89 54.19 -5.43
CA GLY A 937 -25.11 55.32 -6.33
C GLY A 937 -24.13 55.35 -7.51
N PHE A 938 -24.57 54.84 -8.66
CA PHE A 938 -23.77 54.84 -9.90
C PHE A 938 -24.65 54.85 -11.15
N SER A 939 -24.06 55.31 -12.26
CA SER A 939 -24.61 55.09 -13.60
C SER A 939 -24.18 53.72 -14.12
N GLY A 940 -25.11 52.95 -14.71
CA GLY A 940 -24.79 51.62 -15.25
C GLY A 940 -23.65 51.70 -16.26
N ILE A 941 -23.84 52.50 -17.31
CA ILE A 941 -22.78 52.89 -18.25
C ILE A 941 -22.53 54.40 -18.12
N TRP A 942 -21.29 54.80 -17.86
CA TRP A 942 -20.85 56.21 -17.83
C TRP A 942 -19.76 56.45 -18.87
N LEU A 943 -20.04 57.25 -19.89
CA LEU A 943 -19.09 57.71 -20.90
C LEU A 943 -18.86 59.22 -20.74
N ASP A 944 -17.64 59.65 -20.43
CA ASP A 944 -17.28 61.06 -20.23
C ASP A 944 -16.05 61.44 -21.05
N GLY A 945 -16.23 62.30 -22.06
CA GLY A 945 -15.18 62.68 -23.01
C GLY A 945 -14.50 61.52 -23.73
N ALA A 946 -15.21 60.40 -23.91
CA ALA A 946 -14.66 59.16 -24.48
C ALA A 946 -15.04 58.97 -25.96
N THR A 947 -14.41 58.01 -26.64
CA THR A 947 -14.77 57.62 -28.01
C THR A 947 -15.21 56.16 -28.08
N VAL A 948 -16.41 55.88 -28.58
CA VAL A 948 -16.92 54.53 -28.82
C VAL A 948 -17.32 54.44 -30.29
N THR A 949 -16.44 53.91 -31.13
CA THR A 949 -16.58 54.03 -32.58
C THR A 949 -16.44 52.70 -33.32
N THR A 950 -17.22 52.52 -34.38
CA THR A 950 -17.06 51.41 -35.30
C THR A 950 -17.21 51.88 -36.74
N GLY A 951 -16.61 51.19 -37.70
CA GLY A 951 -16.87 51.39 -39.12
C GLY A 951 -18.22 50.79 -39.51
N ASP A 952 -18.22 49.57 -40.06
CA ASP A 952 -19.46 48.87 -40.46
C ASP A 952 -20.16 48.09 -39.33
N GLY A 953 -19.52 47.95 -38.16
CA GLY A 953 -20.07 47.20 -37.03
C GLY A 953 -21.22 47.93 -36.35
N SER A 954 -21.98 47.22 -35.50
CA SER A 954 -23.04 47.83 -34.68
C SER A 954 -22.57 48.08 -33.25
N ILE A 955 -23.09 49.14 -32.62
CA ILE A 955 -22.84 49.49 -31.22
C ILE A 955 -24.09 49.19 -30.40
N PHE A 956 -23.95 48.38 -29.34
CA PHE A 956 -25.01 48.06 -28.40
C PHE A 956 -24.59 48.48 -26.99
N LEU A 957 -25.33 49.41 -26.40
CA LEU A 957 -25.14 49.85 -25.01
C LEU A 957 -26.36 49.44 -24.19
N THR A 958 -26.18 48.66 -23.13
CA THR A 958 -27.26 48.29 -22.20
C THR A 958 -26.83 48.58 -20.77
N GLY A 959 -27.46 49.55 -20.11
CA GLY A 959 -27.06 49.95 -18.76
C GLY A 959 -28.24 50.10 -17.82
N LYS A 960 -28.11 49.62 -16.59
CA LYS A 960 -29.05 49.94 -15.49
C LYS A 960 -28.34 50.67 -14.37
N GLY A 961 -28.92 51.79 -13.91
CA GLY A 961 -28.39 52.53 -12.78
C GLY A 961 -28.38 51.70 -11.50
N GLY A 962 -27.49 52.03 -10.57
CA GLY A 962 -27.43 51.36 -9.27
C GLY A 962 -28.66 51.66 -8.41
N ASN A 963 -29.04 50.69 -7.58
CA ASN A 963 -30.16 50.87 -6.65
C ASN A 963 -29.65 51.44 -5.33
N ASP A 964 -29.83 52.74 -5.13
CA ASP A 964 -29.56 53.40 -3.86
C ASP A 964 -30.46 54.63 -3.68
N VAL A 965 -31.51 54.43 -2.88
CA VAL A 965 -32.54 55.43 -2.58
C VAL A 965 -32.01 56.70 -1.90
N ALA A 966 -30.75 56.71 -1.44
CA ALA A 966 -30.12 57.89 -0.82
C ALA A 966 -29.31 58.73 -1.81
N THR A 967 -29.05 58.25 -3.02
CA THR A 967 -28.17 58.91 -4.01
C THR A 967 -28.96 59.48 -5.17
N SER A 968 -28.34 60.39 -5.92
CA SER A 968 -28.93 61.02 -7.11
C SER A 968 -28.09 60.69 -8.34
N GLY A 969 -28.68 60.69 -9.53
CA GLY A 969 -27.94 60.47 -10.78
C GLY A 969 -27.65 59.00 -11.08
N ASN A 970 -28.53 58.10 -10.66
CA ASN A 970 -28.43 56.65 -10.92
C ASN A 970 -28.91 56.34 -12.34
N HIS A 971 -28.19 56.84 -13.34
CA HIS A 971 -28.58 56.72 -14.74
C HIS A 971 -28.40 55.30 -15.28
N GLY A 972 -29.26 54.87 -16.22
CA GLY A 972 -29.01 53.63 -16.97
C GLY A 972 -27.77 53.75 -17.85
N VAL A 973 -27.80 54.71 -18.78
CA VAL A 973 -26.67 55.08 -19.63
C VAL A 973 -26.48 56.59 -19.60
N ARG A 974 -25.26 57.05 -19.32
CA ARG A 974 -24.89 58.47 -19.30
C ARG A 974 -23.76 58.74 -20.29
N VAL A 975 -23.99 59.67 -21.22
CA VAL A 975 -23.07 60.06 -22.29
C VAL A 975 -22.83 61.57 -22.20
N LEU A 976 -21.60 62.00 -21.88
CA LEU A 976 -21.30 63.42 -21.66
C LEU A 976 -19.87 63.83 -22.03
N GLY A 977 -19.54 65.10 -21.78
CA GLY A 977 -18.17 65.61 -21.81
C GLY A 977 -17.51 65.65 -23.19
N GLY A 978 -18.30 65.70 -24.26
CA GLY A 978 -17.78 65.61 -25.63
C GLY A 978 -17.65 64.17 -26.15
N THR A 979 -18.26 63.18 -25.47
CA THR A 979 -18.20 61.77 -25.88
C THR A 979 -18.76 61.57 -27.29
N GLN A 980 -18.10 60.73 -28.08
CA GLN A 980 -18.54 60.34 -29.41
C GLN A 980 -18.87 58.85 -29.47
N VAL A 981 -20.16 58.52 -29.58
CA VAL A 981 -20.63 57.16 -29.88
C VAL A 981 -21.02 57.13 -31.36
N SER A 982 -20.29 56.41 -32.22
CA SER A 982 -20.50 56.51 -33.67
C SER A 982 -20.27 55.22 -34.44
N SER A 983 -21.24 54.82 -35.26
CA SER A 983 -21.02 53.90 -36.39
C SER A 983 -20.84 54.70 -37.68
N THR A 984 -19.67 54.64 -38.32
CA THR A 984 -19.35 55.49 -39.49
C THR A 984 -19.75 54.85 -40.83
N GLY A 985 -20.12 53.57 -40.83
CA GLY A 985 -20.56 52.81 -41.99
C GLY A 985 -22.01 52.35 -41.86
N SER A 986 -22.26 51.09 -42.19
CA SER A 986 -23.61 50.53 -42.30
C SER A 986 -24.25 50.06 -40.98
N GLY A 987 -23.47 49.94 -39.90
CA GLY A 987 -23.95 49.36 -38.66
C GLY A 987 -24.83 50.27 -37.81
N SER A 988 -25.66 49.66 -36.96
CA SER A 988 -26.65 50.35 -36.13
C SER A 988 -26.05 50.81 -34.80
N VAL A 989 -26.64 51.84 -34.18
CA VAL A 989 -26.32 52.24 -32.80
C VAL A 989 -27.57 52.09 -31.96
N MET A 990 -27.53 51.19 -30.99
CA MET A 990 -28.63 50.87 -30.08
C MET A 990 -28.22 51.15 -28.64
N ILE A 991 -28.96 52.02 -27.95
CA ILE A 991 -28.75 52.36 -26.55
C ILE A 991 -30.01 52.02 -25.77
N ASN A 992 -29.90 51.14 -24.77
CA ASN A 992 -30.96 50.78 -23.85
C ASN A 992 -30.55 51.13 -22.41
N GLY A 993 -31.31 52.00 -21.75
CA GLY A 993 -30.97 52.50 -20.42
C GLY A 993 -32.15 52.44 -19.46
N GLN A 994 -31.94 51.91 -18.26
CA GLN A 994 -32.91 51.95 -17.18
C GLN A 994 -32.34 52.67 -15.96
N GLY A 995 -33.03 53.70 -15.46
CA GLY A 995 -32.65 54.38 -14.22
C GLY A 995 -32.76 53.45 -13.01
N GLY A 996 -31.80 53.54 -12.09
CA GLY A 996 -31.82 52.82 -10.81
C GLY A 996 -32.56 53.59 -9.73
N LEU A 997 -32.96 52.93 -8.64
CA LEU A 997 -33.61 53.61 -7.51
C LEU A 997 -32.72 54.73 -6.94
N GLY A 998 -33.29 55.91 -6.69
CA GLY A 998 -32.56 57.07 -6.17
C GLY A 998 -33.47 58.23 -5.74
N THR A 999 -32.89 59.39 -5.47
CA THR A 999 -33.58 60.60 -4.98
C THR A 999 -33.97 61.56 -6.11
N ILE A 1000 -33.04 61.99 -6.95
CA ILE A 1000 -33.29 62.94 -8.05
C ILE A 1000 -32.42 62.55 -9.25
N GLY A 1001 -32.93 62.75 -10.48
CA GLY A 1001 -32.14 62.68 -11.70
C GLY A 1001 -31.80 61.25 -12.13
N ASN A 1002 -32.65 60.27 -11.84
CA ASN A 1002 -32.38 58.85 -12.13
C ASN A 1002 -32.94 58.47 -13.51
N THR A 1003 -32.38 59.12 -14.54
CA THR A 1003 -32.81 59.01 -15.94
C THR A 1003 -32.48 57.64 -16.54
N GLY A 1004 -33.33 57.13 -17.43
CA GLY A 1004 -32.99 55.94 -18.22
C GLY A 1004 -31.74 56.15 -19.08
N ILE A 1005 -31.75 57.17 -19.94
CA ILE A 1005 -30.60 57.59 -20.75
C ILE A 1005 -30.40 59.12 -20.66
N SER A 1006 -29.19 59.57 -20.33
CA SER A 1006 -28.81 60.98 -20.33
C SER A 1006 -27.68 61.25 -21.33
N ILE A 1007 -27.92 62.09 -22.34
CA ILE A 1007 -26.96 62.51 -23.36
C ILE A 1007 -26.79 64.03 -23.26
N VAL A 1008 -25.64 64.51 -22.80
CA VAL A 1008 -25.50 65.92 -22.38
C VAL A 1008 -24.18 66.57 -22.77
N GLY A 1009 -24.25 67.85 -23.14
CA GLY A 1009 -23.11 68.74 -23.31
C GLY A 1009 -22.68 68.93 -24.77
N ALA A 1010 -22.09 70.10 -25.04
CA ALA A 1010 -21.62 70.46 -26.37
C ALA A 1010 -20.50 69.53 -26.82
N GLY A 1011 -20.56 69.09 -28.08
CA GLY A 1011 -19.62 68.12 -28.64
C GLY A 1011 -19.95 66.65 -28.32
N THR A 1012 -20.86 66.37 -27.38
CA THR A 1012 -21.35 65.02 -27.12
C THR A 1012 -22.26 64.57 -28.26
N SER A 1013 -22.05 63.36 -28.77
CA SER A 1013 -22.82 62.86 -29.91
C SER A 1013 -23.03 61.35 -29.93
N VAL A 1014 -24.21 60.94 -30.40
CA VAL A 1014 -24.57 59.56 -30.73
C VAL A 1014 -24.96 59.54 -32.22
N ARG A 1015 -24.20 58.83 -33.06
CA ARG A 1015 -24.34 58.88 -34.52
C ARG A 1015 -24.31 57.51 -35.21
N THR A 1016 -25.02 57.40 -36.33
CA THR A 1016 -24.79 56.34 -37.33
C THR A 1016 -24.80 56.94 -38.73
N SER A 1017 -24.02 56.37 -39.65
CA SER A 1017 -23.99 56.84 -41.04
C SER A 1017 -25.23 56.37 -41.81
N SER A 1018 -25.49 55.07 -41.93
CA SER A 1018 -26.69 54.56 -42.63
C SER A 1018 -27.48 53.50 -41.86
N GLY A 1019 -27.02 53.07 -40.69
CA GLY A 1019 -27.72 52.09 -39.85
C GLY A 1019 -28.91 52.69 -39.09
N LEU A 1020 -29.64 51.84 -38.36
CA LEU A 1020 -30.66 52.30 -37.42
C LEU A 1020 -29.98 52.95 -36.20
N LEU A 1021 -30.41 54.14 -35.82
CA LEU A 1021 -30.10 54.71 -34.51
C LEU A 1021 -31.32 54.52 -33.60
N GLN A 1022 -31.19 53.69 -32.56
CA GLN A 1022 -32.25 53.42 -31.60
C GLN A 1022 -31.82 53.80 -30.19
N VAL A 1023 -32.62 54.60 -29.49
CA VAL A 1023 -32.40 55.01 -28.10
C VAL A 1023 -33.65 54.68 -27.30
N VAL A 1024 -33.56 53.75 -26.35
CA VAL A 1024 -34.68 53.28 -25.53
C VAL A 1024 -34.35 53.52 -24.06
N GLY A 1025 -35.11 54.37 -23.38
CA GLY A 1025 -34.82 54.77 -22.01
C GLY A 1025 -36.04 54.64 -21.11
N THR A 1026 -35.85 54.05 -19.93
CA THR A 1026 -36.88 53.99 -18.87
C THR A 1026 -36.35 54.61 -17.58
N GLY A 1027 -37.00 55.64 -17.07
CA GLY A 1027 -36.63 56.26 -15.79
C GLY A 1027 -36.86 55.32 -14.59
N ALA A 1028 -36.27 55.66 -13.43
CA ALA A 1028 -36.34 54.80 -12.24
C ALA A 1028 -37.77 54.56 -11.69
N PRO A 1029 -38.10 53.36 -11.19
CA PRO A 1029 -39.40 53.05 -10.57
C PRO A 1029 -39.44 53.45 -9.08
N GLY A 1030 -39.34 54.75 -8.76
CA GLY A 1030 -39.45 55.29 -7.40
C GLY A 1030 -40.69 56.16 -7.17
N ALA A 1031 -41.10 56.42 -5.92
CA ALA A 1031 -42.30 57.23 -5.61
C ALA A 1031 -42.01 58.62 -5.00
N VAL A 1032 -40.76 58.92 -4.67
CA VAL A 1032 -40.33 60.11 -3.90
C VAL A 1032 -39.38 61.04 -4.67
N ASP A 1033 -39.20 60.78 -5.95
CA ASP A 1033 -38.09 61.25 -6.77
C ASP A 1033 -38.50 62.27 -7.84
N ASN A 1034 -37.57 63.12 -8.29
CA ASN A 1034 -37.78 64.14 -9.32
C ASN A 1034 -36.79 63.96 -10.47
N ASP A 1035 -37.10 64.46 -11.68
CA ASP A 1035 -36.20 64.44 -12.85
C ASP A 1035 -35.83 63.03 -13.35
N ASN A 1036 -36.77 62.08 -13.23
CA ASN A 1036 -36.62 60.69 -13.70
C ASN A 1036 -37.09 60.51 -15.14
N ASP A 1037 -36.51 61.29 -16.05
CA ASP A 1037 -36.84 61.20 -17.46
C ASP A 1037 -36.55 59.77 -18.00
N GLY A 1038 -37.33 59.31 -18.98
CA GLY A 1038 -36.98 58.11 -19.74
C GLY A 1038 -35.68 58.35 -20.50
N ILE A 1039 -35.65 59.44 -21.28
CA ILE A 1039 -34.49 59.90 -22.04
C ILE A 1039 -34.36 61.42 -21.90
N SER A 1040 -33.15 61.92 -21.63
CA SER A 1040 -32.82 63.34 -21.60
C SER A 1040 -31.66 63.64 -22.54
N VAL A 1041 -31.88 64.46 -23.58
CA VAL A 1041 -30.85 64.99 -24.49
C VAL A 1041 -30.73 66.49 -24.24
N ASN A 1042 -29.55 66.99 -23.86
CA ASN A 1042 -29.43 68.35 -23.34
C ASN A 1042 -28.11 69.06 -23.72
N ALA A 1043 -28.11 70.39 -23.63
CA ALA A 1043 -26.95 71.28 -23.59
C ALA A 1043 -26.02 71.16 -24.81
N GLY A 1044 -26.58 71.11 -26.01
CA GLY A 1044 -25.83 71.07 -27.27
C GLY A 1044 -25.44 69.67 -27.73
N ALA A 1045 -26.01 68.62 -27.13
CA ALA A 1045 -25.79 67.23 -27.56
C ALA A 1045 -26.49 66.91 -28.88
N LEU A 1046 -25.91 65.98 -29.65
CA LEU A 1046 -26.38 65.61 -30.99
C LEU A 1046 -26.68 64.11 -31.10
N VAL A 1047 -27.92 63.77 -31.43
CA VAL A 1047 -28.35 62.41 -31.81
C VAL A 1047 -28.69 62.41 -33.29
N GLU A 1048 -27.94 61.68 -34.11
CA GLU A 1048 -28.01 61.83 -35.57
C GLU A 1048 -27.86 60.53 -36.36
N SER A 1049 -28.67 60.36 -37.40
CA SER A 1049 -28.35 59.44 -38.50
C SER A 1049 -28.23 60.21 -39.81
N THR A 1050 -27.17 60.00 -40.59
CA THR A 1050 -27.07 60.69 -41.90
C THR A 1050 -27.92 60.01 -42.98
N GLY A 1051 -28.11 58.69 -42.93
CA GLY A 1051 -28.73 57.90 -44.00
C GLY A 1051 -29.76 56.86 -43.53
N GLY A 1052 -29.91 56.65 -42.23
CA GLY A 1052 -30.84 55.68 -41.64
C GLY A 1052 -31.90 56.32 -40.74
N ASN A 1053 -32.78 55.49 -40.18
CA ASN A 1053 -33.84 55.96 -39.30
C ASN A 1053 -33.31 56.25 -37.88
N VAL A 1054 -33.93 57.21 -37.20
CA VAL A 1054 -33.73 57.51 -35.79
C VAL A 1054 -35.01 57.18 -35.02
N LEU A 1055 -34.93 56.26 -34.07
CA LEU A 1055 -36.02 55.85 -33.19
C LEU A 1055 -35.64 56.14 -31.73
N VAL A 1056 -36.37 57.03 -31.08
CA VAL A 1056 -36.18 57.37 -29.66
C VAL A 1056 -37.45 57.01 -28.89
N GLN A 1057 -37.35 56.09 -27.94
CA GLN A 1057 -38.47 55.57 -27.16
C GLN A 1057 -38.20 55.77 -25.67
N GLY A 1058 -38.96 56.65 -25.02
CA GLY A 1058 -38.72 57.04 -23.65
C GLY A 1058 -39.94 56.81 -22.76
N THR A 1059 -39.76 56.10 -21.65
CA THR A 1059 -40.78 55.93 -20.61
C THR A 1059 -40.30 56.60 -19.34
N ALA A 1060 -41.04 57.60 -18.87
CA ALA A 1060 -40.70 58.29 -17.63
C ALA A 1060 -40.78 57.32 -16.43
N GLY A 1061 -39.92 57.55 -15.44
CA GLY A 1061 -39.96 56.84 -14.17
C GLY A 1061 -41.11 57.28 -13.26
N GLY A 1062 -41.13 56.75 -12.04
CA GLY A 1062 -42.01 57.22 -10.99
C GLY A 1062 -41.52 58.55 -10.35
N GLY A 1063 -42.23 59.05 -9.33
CA GLY A 1063 -41.84 60.26 -8.60
C GLY A 1063 -42.86 61.41 -8.58
N THR A 1064 -42.45 62.62 -8.15
CA THR A 1064 -43.37 63.75 -7.89
C THR A 1064 -43.38 64.87 -8.93
N SER A 1065 -42.28 65.16 -9.63
CA SER A 1065 -42.23 66.21 -10.68
C SER A 1065 -41.08 66.00 -11.68
N GLY A 1066 -41.18 66.61 -12.88
CA GLY A 1066 -40.12 66.54 -13.90
C GLY A 1066 -39.95 65.14 -14.51
N ARG A 1067 -41.01 64.59 -15.12
CA ARG A 1067 -41.01 63.19 -15.58
C ARG A 1067 -41.41 63.11 -17.04
N ASN A 1068 -40.46 63.39 -17.91
CA ASN A 1068 -40.66 63.30 -19.35
C ASN A 1068 -40.37 61.87 -19.84
N GLY A 1069 -41.18 61.35 -20.77
CA GLY A 1069 -40.77 60.16 -21.51
C GLY A 1069 -39.48 60.47 -22.27
N ILE A 1070 -39.49 61.56 -23.04
CA ILE A 1070 -38.35 62.10 -23.77
C ILE A 1070 -38.26 63.61 -23.51
N ALA A 1071 -37.10 64.10 -23.08
CA ALA A 1071 -36.78 65.52 -22.96
C ALA A 1071 -35.62 65.90 -23.90
N VAL A 1072 -35.84 66.88 -24.77
CA VAL A 1072 -34.79 67.50 -25.60
C VAL A 1072 -34.68 68.97 -25.20
N LEU A 1073 -33.55 69.37 -24.62
CA LEU A 1073 -33.40 70.59 -23.84
C LEU A 1073 -32.23 71.47 -24.30
N GLY A 1074 -32.45 72.78 -24.38
CA GLY A 1074 -31.40 73.80 -24.49
C GLY A 1074 -30.90 74.07 -25.91
N ALA A 1075 -30.36 75.27 -26.11
CA ALA A 1075 -29.90 75.76 -27.41
C ALA A 1075 -28.81 74.85 -28.02
N GLY A 1076 -28.98 74.49 -29.30
CA GLY A 1076 -28.03 73.66 -30.05
C GLY A 1076 -28.22 72.15 -29.89
N THR A 1077 -29.10 71.69 -29.00
CA THR A 1077 -29.43 70.28 -28.83
C THR A 1077 -30.28 69.78 -30.00
N THR A 1078 -29.90 68.65 -30.61
CA THR A 1078 -30.53 68.19 -31.87
C THR A 1078 -30.74 66.68 -31.89
N VAL A 1079 -31.93 66.25 -32.30
CA VAL A 1079 -32.24 64.88 -32.73
C VAL A 1079 -32.66 64.92 -34.19
N ARG A 1080 -31.89 64.34 -35.12
CA ARG A 1080 -32.15 64.45 -36.56
C ARG A 1080 -31.80 63.21 -37.37
N SER A 1081 -32.47 63.04 -38.51
CA SER A 1081 -32.01 62.18 -39.60
C SER A 1081 -31.98 63.01 -40.89
N GLU A 1082 -30.90 62.89 -41.68
CA GLU A 1082 -30.77 63.68 -42.92
C GLU A 1082 -31.58 63.06 -44.08
N TYR A 1083 -31.51 61.73 -44.28
CA TYR A 1083 -32.26 61.01 -45.33
C TYR A 1083 -33.28 59.97 -44.82
N GLY A 1084 -33.40 59.74 -43.51
CA GLY A 1084 -34.31 58.78 -42.89
C GLY A 1084 -35.43 59.41 -42.05
N THR A 1085 -36.24 58.58 -41.40
CA THR A 1085 -37.33 59.04 -40.51
C THR A 1085 -36.84 59.25 -39.08
N VAL A 1086 -37.29 60.32 -38.43
CA VAL A 1086 -37.14 60.51 -36.97
C VAL A 1086 -38.47 60.19 -36.28
N THR A 1087 -38.46 59.21 -35.38
CA THR A 1087 -39.61 58.79 -34.59
C THR A 1087 -39.31 58.99 -33.11
N LEU A 1088 -40.15 59.78 -32.43
CA LEU A 1088 -40.08 60.01 -30.98
C LEU A 1088 -41.33 59.45 -30.31
N GLU A 1089 -41.19 58.44 -29.47
CA GLU A 1089 -42.28 57.80 -28.74
C GLU A 1089 -42.06 57.96 -27.23
N GLY A 1090 -42.81 58.87 -26.62
CA GLY A 1090 -42.64 59.21 -25.21
C GLY A 1090 -43.87 58.89 -24.38
N THR A 1091 -43.69 58.15 -23.29
CA THR A 1091 -44.70 57.91 -22.25
C THR A 1091 -44.34 58.71 -21.00
N GLY A 1092 -45.14 59.72 -20.65
CA GLY A 1092 -44.93 60.55 -19.46
C GLY A 1092 -45.37 59.84 -18.16
N GLY A 1093 -44.95 60.36 -17.01
CA GLY A 1093 -45.28 59.77 -15.70
C GLY A 1093 -46.75 59.96 -15.26
N SER A 1094 -47.26 59.08 -14.40
CA SER A 1094 -48.67 59.03 -13.97
C SER A 1094 -48.96 59.69 -12.60
N SER A 1095 -48.66 60.98 -12.42
CA SER A 1095 -48.98 61.74 -11.17
C SER A 1095 -49.83 62.98 -11.45
N ASN A 1096 -50.43 63.49 -10.37
CA ASN A 1096 -51.31 64.65 -10.31
C ASN A 1096 -50.57 66.01 -10.16
N LEU A 1097 -49.24 66.03 -10.33
CA LEU A 1097 -48.39 67.23 -10.18
C LEU A 1097 -47.81 67.69 -11.55
N VAL A 1098 -47.23 68.90 -11.58
CA VAL A 1098 -46.82 69.64 -12.80
C VAL A 1098 -45.64 68.96 -13.53
N SER A 1099 -45.66 68.99 -14.88
CA SER A 1099 -44.59 68.56 -15.82
C SER A 1099 -44.37 67.04 -15.99
N ASN A 1100 -45.43 66.32 -16.39
CA ASN A 1100 -45.37 64.93 -16.86
C ASN A 1100 -45.64 64.87 -18.38
N ILE A 1101 -44.60 64.93 -19.21
CA ILE A 1101 -44.77 65.05 -20.68
C ILE A 1101 -44.34 63.75 -21.36
N GLY A 1102 -45.07 63.29 -22.38
CA GLY A 1102 -44.60 62.20 -23.23
C GLY A 1102 -43.30 62.57 -23.94
N VAL A 1103 -43.37 63.59 -24.80
CA VAL A 1103 -42.21 64.17 -25.51
C VAL A 1103 -42.18 65.69 -25.30
N GLY A 1104 -41.13 66.19 -24.65
CA GLY A 1104 -40.92 67.62 -24.39
C GLY A 1104 -39.71 68.15 -25.18
N LEU A 1105 -39.95 69.14 -26.04
CA LEU A 1105 -38.92 69.82 -26.84
C LEU A 1105 -38.83 71.27 -26.36
N TYR A 1106 -37.71 71.63 -25.73
CA TYR A 1106 -37.52 72.94 -25.10
C TYR A 1106 -36.26 73.60 -25.67
N GLY A 1107 -36.48 74.59 -26.54
CA GLY A 1107 -35.44 75.32 -27.27
C GLY A 1107 -34.76 76.42 -26.47
#